data_AF-A0A086D6N3-F1
#
_entry.id   AF-A0A086D6N3-F1
#
_cell.length_a   1.000
_cell.length_b   1.000
_cell.length_c   1.000
_cell.angle_alpha   90.00
_cell.angle_beta   90.00
_cell.angle_gamma   90.00
#
_symmetry.space_group_name_H-M   'P 1'
#
loop_
_entity.id
_entity.type
_entity.pdbx_description
1 polymer ?
#
loop_
_entity_poly.entity_id
_entity_poly.type
_entity_poly.pdbx_seq_one_letter_code
_entity_poly.pdbx_strand_id
1 'polypeptide(L)'
;MLTAVFDDYDLAKGRYRFDLRRDYPARSYCVQYRESDLNFVSRLCQEEGLFYYAEFADEDDDYAGHRIVFTDDVDTTQPVSPQAIRFHRQAATEREDALTQWGGVRTQQPTRVSVGTFDYKQPSLTKRTGLDTLSDQGNLPPTELYDYAGEYYYHGYERGERLTENRLEAHESRAKRFRGSGGARQLQAGRWFELTQHPLHDSGGEPERQFLLLGVTVHAENALPVSAQLQALPGSLQPQLDAAKQAHGLADEGDSDRLSDYASGGTGHFLVDLEAQRLSQPYRHPLTHRRPVIGGPQTATVVGPANEEIHTDPLNRVRVQFHWDRQGQQDENASVWLRVSQPNAGAGWGGVFVPRIGQEVLVDFLEGDADRPLITGRVYNGEQTPDWHSHGLLSGFKSKTYRGSKYNELVFDDATDQERVRLNSEAEKSQLNLGYLIHQTGNTRGAFRGTGFELRTDAYGAIRANQGLYLTSWGQLGASGDQLDLTPAKQQLDSAYQLSDSLSQSAADHNAEALDSRTHLKQAGEDADDRYGNSEQIADAKQDNARGATDSGGRGEAARMKAPWLHMASPAGITLSTPESTHLAQGRSLSVSSGEDVNVATGKSLVASISEKLSLFVYRAGMKLFAARGKVEVQAQDGEMAFTAEKGVQVTSTEGRIEVQAENGILLQSGGGYIRIEGGNIEVHCPGAADFKGTQHNFGGPTSLQVPFDALPREPLCYSCLLEAAEKGATYLRR
;
A
#
# COMPACT_ATOMS: atom_id res chain seq x y z
N MET A 1 9.27 30.28 -22.80
CA MET A 1 8.99 29.21 -23.77
C MET A 1 9.20 29.71 -25.19
N LEU A 2 8.38 30.64 -25.70
CA LEU A 2 8.53 31.18 -27.06
C LEU A 2 9.93 31.72 -27.35
N THR A 3 10.49 32.52 -26.44
CA THR A 3 11.88 33.00 -26.47
C THR A 3 12.88 31.86 -26.67
N ALA A 4 12.78 30.77 -25.91
CA ALA A 4 13.71 29.65 -26.00
C ALA A 4 13.65 28.99 -27.40
N VAL A 5 12.45 28.81 -27.94
CA VAL A 5 12.27 28.26 -29.30
C VAL A 5 12.88 29.20 -30.35
N PHE A 6 12.67 30.51 -30.25
CA PHE A 6 13.22 31.47 -31.22
C PHE A 6 14.75 31.60 -31.10
N ASP A 7 15.28 31.58 -29.88
CA ASP A 7 16.72 31.69 -29.62
C ASP A 7 17.52 30.46 -30.09
N ASP A 8 16.86 29.32 -30.31
CA ASP A 8 17.44 28.12 -30.93
C ASP A 8 17.72 28.32 -32.45
N TYR A 9 17.18 29.37 -33.08
CA TYR A 9 17.40 29.70 -34.49
C TYR A 9 18.17 31.01 -34.67
N ASP A 10 19.36 30.93 -35.27
CA ASP A 10 20.22 32.10 -35.53
C ASP A 10 19.53 33.22 -36.34
N LEU A 11 18.64 32.86 -37.27
CA LEU A 11 17.90 33.84 -38.08
C LEU A 11 16.80 34.57 -37.30
N ALA A 12 16.28 33.96 -36.24
CA ALA A 12 15.19 34.51 -35.44
C ALA A 12 15.70 35.27 -34.22
N LYS A 13 16.91 34.93 -33.74
CA LYS A 13 17.55 35.55 -32.59
C LYS A 13 17.67 37.06 -32.76
N GLY A 14 17.08 37.81 -31.82
CA GLY A 14 17.03 39.27 -31.87
C GLY A 14 16.09 39.86 -32.93
N ARG A 15 15.30 39.04 -33.63
CA ARG A 15 14.31 39.46 -34.65
C ARG A 15 12.86 39.18 -34.23
N TYR A 16 12.60 39.26 -32.92
CA TYR A 16 11.25 39.24 -32.36
C TYR A 16 11.14 40.19 -31.17
N ARG A 17 9.94 40.67 -30.87
CA ARG A 17 9.64 41.51 -29.71
C ARG A 17 8.31 41.08 -29.06
N PHE A 18 8.18 41.31 -27.76
CA PHE A 18 6.96 41.09 -27.01
C PHE A 18 6.40 42.42 -26.51
N ASP A 19 5.24 42.82 -27.03
CA ASP A 19 4.49 44.00 -26.62
C ASP A 19 3.25 43.54 -25.86
N LEU A 20 3.46 43.06 -24.64
CA LEU A 20 2.42 42.43 -23.83
C LEU A 20 1.93 43.40 -22.74
N ARG A 21 0.62 43.49 -22.56
CA ARG A 21 -0.01 44.24 -21.45
C ARG A 21 -0.37 43.35 -20.27
N ARG A 22 -0.47 42.03 -20.48
CA ARG A 22 -0.86 41.04 -19.47
C ARG A 22 0.35 40.28 -18.95
N ASP A 23 0.26 39.84 -17.70
CA ASP A 23 1.22 38.93 -17.09
C ASP A 23 0.88 37.46 -17.36
N TYR A 24 1.87 36.69 -17.79
CA TYR A 24 1.73 35.28 -18.15
C TYR A 24 2.41 34.36 -17.11
N PRO A 25 1.65 33.60 -16.30
CA PRO A 25 2.22 32.74 -15.28
C PRO A 25 2.94 31.54 -15.91
N ALA A 26 3.98 31.09 -15.21
CA ALA A 26 4.71 29.89 -15.60
C ALA A 26 3.78 28.66 -15.64
N ARG A 27 3.91 27.88 -16.71
CA ARG A 27 3.24 26.57 -16.81
C ARG A 27 4.01 25.57 -15.94
N SER A 28 3.27 24.70 -15.24
CA SER A 28 3.88 23.67 -14.40
C SER A 28 4.54 22.56 -15.22
N TYR A 29 4.00 22.27 -16.40
CA TYR A 29 4.55 21.35 -17.38
C TYR A 29 4.02 21.71 -18.78
N CYS A 30 4.87 21.64 -19.80
CA CYS A 30 4.48 21.82 -21.18
C CYS A 30 5.41 21.03 -22.09
N VAL A 31 4.85 20.19 -22.94
CA VAL A 31 5.57 19.29 -23.83
C VAL A 31 5.34 19.71 -25.28
N GLN A 32 6.43 19.79 -26.03
CA GLN A 32 6.40 19.82 -27.48
C GLN A 32 6.60 18.39 -28.00
N TYR A 33 5.55 17.76 -28.50
CA TYR A 33 5.58 16.34 -28.89
C TYR A 33 5.19 16.14 -30.36
N ARG A 34 6.13 15.67 -31.18
CA ARG A 34 5.90 15.35 -32.61
C ARG A 34 5.19 16.46 -33.40
N GLU A 35 5.49 17.71 -33.07
CA GLU A 35 4.97 18.90 -33.74
C GLU A 35 6.12 19.83 -34.13
N SER A 36 5.93 20.64 -35.18
CA SER A 36 6.92 21.66 -35.56
C SER A 36 6.94 22.80 -34.54
N ASP A 37 8.06 23.49 -34.46
CA ASP A 37 8.24 24.66 -33.60
C ASP A 37 7.23 25.76 -33.92
N LEU A 38 6.88 25.94 -35.20
CA LEU A 38 5.82 26.84 -35.63
C LEU A 38 4.47 26.44 -35.04
N ASN A 39 4.06 25.17 -35.15
CA ASN A 39 2.78 24.72 -34.59
C ASN A 39 2.76 24.89 -33.07
N PHE A 40 3.86 24.57 -32.40
CA PHE A 40 4.01 24.72 -30.95
C PHE A 40 3.86 26.18 -30.52
N VAL A 41 4.59 27.10 -31.15
CA VAL A 41 4.49 28.55 -30.89
C VAL A 41 3.07 29.04 -31.19
N SER A 42 2.52 28.72 -32.36
CA SER A 42 1.20 29.21 -32.76
C SER A 42 0.08 28.70 -31.87
N ARG A 43 0.08 27.42 -31.47
CA ARG A 43 -0.94 26.90 -30.53
C ARG A 43 -0.84 27.53 -29.15
N LEU A 44 0.39 27.76 -28.65
CA LEU A 44 0.58 28.43 -27.37
C LEU A 44 0.12 29.88 -27.42
N CYS A 45 0.39 30.59 -28.52
CA CYS A 45 -0.14 31.93 -28.72
C CYS A 45 -1.67 31.93 -28.69
N GLN A 46 -2.31 31.02 -29.44
CA GLN A 46 -3.77 30.91 -29.48
C GLN A 46 -4.38 30.57 -28.11
N GLU A 47 -3.76 29.67 -27.34
CA GLU A 47 -4.20 29.33 -25.98
C GLU A 47 -4.10 30.54 -25.03
N GLU A 48 -3.00 31.28 -25.09
CA GLU A 48 -2.72 32.43 -24.22
C GLU A 48 -3.37 33.74 -24.69
N GLY A 49 -4.03 33.73 -25.85
CA GLY A 49 -4.65 34.92 -26.43
C GLY A 49 -3.66 35.88 -27.09
N LEU A 50 -2.45 35.41 -27.38
CA LEU A 50 -1.46 36.16 -28.14
C LEU A 50 -1.75 36.06 -29.63
N PHE A 51 -1.41 37.13 -30.34
CA PHE A 51 -1.29 37.14 -31.78
C PHE A 51 0.02 37.82 -32.16
N TYR A 52 0.41 37.68 -33.42
CA TYR A 52 1.65 38.27 -33.89
C TYR A 52 1.53 38.78 -35.31
N TYR A 53 2.34 39.78 -35.64
CA TYR A 53 2.45 40.36 -36.96
C TYR A 53 3.91 40.65 -37.29
N ALA A 54 4.20 40.86 -38.58
CA ALA A 54 5.53 41.20 -39.05
C ALA A 54 5.66 42.72 -39.20
N GLU A 55 6.72 43.28 -38.63
CA GLU A 55 7.19 44.63 -38.94
C GLU A 55 8.37 44.53 -39.90
N PHE A 56 8.43 45.46 -40.84
CA PHE A 56 9.50 45.57 -41.83
C PHE A 56 10.28 46.84 -41.53
N ALA A 57 11.60 46.73 -41.48
CA ALA A 57 12.48 47.82 -41.10
C ALA A 57 12.50 48.92 -42.16
N ASP A 58 12.37 50.17 -41.72
CA ASP A 58 12.72 51.36 -42.50
C ASP A 58 14.18 51.77 -42.25
N GLU A 59 14.71 52.73 -43.02
CA GLU A 59 16.12 53.16 -42.93
C GLU A 59 16.53 53.67 -41.53
N ASP A 60 15.55 54.13 -40.74
CA ASP A 60 15.73 54.72 -39.40
C ASP A 60 15.49 53.71 -38.25
N ASP A 61 15.14 52.46 -38.55
CA ASP A 61 14.80 51.45 -37.54
C ASP A 61 16.05 50.79 -36.90
N ASP A 62 15.88 50.31 -35.66
CA ASP A 62 16.92 49.65 -34.86
C ASP A 62 17.18 48.17 -35.25
N TYR A 63 16.53 47.68 -36.30
CA TYR A 63 16.61 46.32 -36.79
C TYR A 63 16.68 46.29 -38.32
N ALA A 64 17.21 45.21 -38.88
CA ALA A 64 17.31 45.04 -40.34
C ALA A 64 16.38 43.93 -40.85
N GLY A 65 15.72 44.17 -41.98
CA GLY A 65 14.84 43.19 -42.63
C GLY A 65 13.44 43.19 -42.02
N HIS A 66 13.08 42.12 -41.31
CA HIS A 66 11.78 42.00 -40.65
C HIS A 66 11.93 41.45 -39.23
N ARG A 67 10.97 41.80 -38.36
CA ARG A 67 10.82 41.23 -37.02
C ARG A 67 9.40 40.78 -36.76
N ILE A 68 9.23 39.78 -35.90
CA ILE A 68 7.91 39.33 -35.44
C ILE A 68 7.57 40.02 -34.12
N VAL A 69 6.45 40.73 -34.08
CA VAL A 69 5.93 41.34 -32.85
C VAL A 69 4.81 40.48 -32.31
N PHE A 70 4.99 39.95 -31.11
CA PHE A 70 3.96 39.26 -30.35
C PHE A 70 3.24 40.26 -29.45
N THR A 71 1.91 40.23 -29.46
CA THR A 71 1.07 41.10 -28.65
C THR A 71 -0.16 40.36 -28.14
N ASP A 72 -0.72 40.84 -27.04
CA ASP A 72 -1.96 40.38 -26.44
C ASP A 72 -3.08 41.44 -26.50
N ASP A 73 -2.83 42.59 -27.11
CA ASP A 73 -3.77 43.71 -27.07
C ASP A 73 -3.65 44.59 -28.31
N VAL A 74 -4.79 44.90 -28.91
CA VAL A 74 -4.91 45.73 -30.11
C VAL A 74 -4.38 47.16 -29.88
N ASP A 75 -4.43 47.67 -28.64
CA ASP A 75 -3.93 49.00 -28.29
C ASP A 75 -2.41 49.14 -28.44
N THR A 76 -1.68 48.02 -28.49
CA THR A 76 -0.23 48.03 -28.73
C THR A 76 0.14 48.15 -30.21
N THR A 77 -0.85 47.98 -31.10
CA THR A 77 -0.63 48.07 -32.55
C THR A 77 -0.51 49.52 -33.00
N GLN A 78 0.37 49.77 -33.96
CA GLN A 78 0.63 51.10 -34.49
C GLN A 78 -0.29 51.42 -35.69
N PRO A 79 -0.61 52.70 -35.92
CA PRO A 79 -1.31 53.08 -37.14
C PRO A 79 -0.43 52.84 -38.38
N VAL A 80 -1.07 52.69 -39.53
CA VAL A 80 -0.43 52.86 -40.83
C VAL A 80 0.00 54.32 -41.02
N SER A 81 0.99 54.56 -41.86
CA SER A 81 1.43 55.93 -42.19
C SER A 81 1.24 56.19 -43.68
N PRO A 82 0.41 57.17 -44.10
CA PRO A 82 -0.47 58.01 -43.28
C PRO A 82 -1.67 57.26 -42.66
N GLN A 83 -2.12 57.67 -41.46
CA GLN A 83 -3.21 57.03 -40.70
C GLN A 83 -4.56 57.08 -41.40
N ALA A 84 -4.91 58.22 -42.01
CA ALA A 84 -6.20 58.42 -42.63
C ALA A 84 -6.24 57.81 -44.03
N ILE A 85 -7.25 56.99 -44.29
CA ILE A 85 -7.52 56.38 -45.59
C ILE A 85 -8.92 56.80 -46.03
N ARG A 86 -9.00 57.45 -47.19
CA ARG A 86 -10.26 57.92 -47.75
C ARG A 86 -11.00 56.82 -48.48
N PHE A 87 -12.32 56.80 -48.33
CA PHE A 87 -13.23 56.05 -49.18
C PHE A 87 -13.63 56.95 -50.36
N HIS A 88 -13.04 56.71 -51.52
CA HIS A 88 -13.19 57.60 -52.66
C HIS A 88 -12.95 56.85 -53.98
N ARG A 89 -13.39 57.44 -55.10
CA ARG A 89 -13.03 56.91 -56.42
C ARG A 89 -11.51 56.93 -56.64
N GLN A 90 -11.02 55.97 -57.41
CA GLN A 90 -9.63 55.90 -57.86
C GLN A 90 -9.58 56.24 -59.36
N ALA A 91 -8.95 57.37 -59.71
CA ALA A 91 -8.84 57.85 -61.09
C ALA A 91 -7.49 58.53 -61.30
N ALA A 92 -7.05 58.65 -62.57
CA ALA A 92 -5.74 59.23 -62.92
C ALA A 92 -5.54 60.70 -62.45
N THR A 93 -6.62 61.40 -62.11
CA THR A 93 -6.60 62.78 -61.59
C THR A 93 -6.49 62.86 -60.06
N GLU A 94 -6.60 61.73 -59.37
CA GLU A 94 -6.51 61.65 -57.92
C GLU A 94 -5.04 61.57 -57.49
N ARG A 95 -4.67 62.29 -56.42
CA ARG A 95 -3.27 62.37 -55.93
C ARG A 95 -3.01 61.49 -54.71
N GLU A 96 -4.06 60.98 -54.09
CA GLU A 96 -4.01 60.20 -52.86
C GLU A 96 -4.67 58.84 -53.06
N ASP A 97 -4.07 57.82 -52.47
CA ASP A 97 -4.62 56.47 -52.50
C ASP A 97 -5.93 56.41 -51.70
N ALA A 98 -6.83 55.51 -52.11
CA ALA A 98 -8.17 55.41 -51.55
C ALA A 98 -8.65 53.96 -51.55
N LEU A 99 -9.62 53.67 -50.68
CA LEU A 99 -10.47 52.49 -50.78
C LEU A 99 -11.68 52.83 -51.67
N THR A 100 -11.99 51.94 -52.62
CA THR A 100 -13.11 52.09 -53.55
C THR A 100 -14.28 51.18 -53.19
N GLN A 101 -14.01 50.08 -52.47
CA GLN A 101 -15.03 49.16 -51.96
C GLN A 101 -14.87 48.99 -50.44
N TRP A 102 -16.00 48.94 -49.74
CA TRP A 102 -16.05 48.73 -48.30
C TRP A 102 -17.37 48.04 -47.92
N GLY A 103 -17.30 47.01 -47.07
CA GLY A 103 -18.48 46.26 -46.64
C GLY A 103 -18.27 45.54 -45.32
N GLY A 104 -19.30 45.59 -44.46
CA GLY A 104 -19.34 44.80 -43.23
C GLY A 104 -19.93 43.41 -43.48
N VAL A 105 -19.24 42.37 -43.01
CA VAL A 105 -19.70 40.98 -42.99
C VAL A 105 -19.98 40.57 -41.55
N ARG A 106 -21.19 40.06 -41.29
CA ARG A 106 -21.55 39.46 -40.00
C ARG A 106 -21.66 37.95 -40.14
N THR A 107 -21.16 37.23 -39.14
CA THR A 107 -21.26 35.77 -39.08
C THR A 107 -21.73 35.39 -37.69
N GLN A 108 -22.72 34.51 -37.60
CA GLN A 108 -23.22 34.04 -36.30
C GLN A 108 -22.12 33.34 -35.51
N GLN A 109 -21.92 33.72 -34.26
CA GLN A 109 -21.02 33.07 -33.30
C GLN A 109 -21.79 32.68 -32.03
N PRO A 110 -21.22 31.81 -31.18
CA PRO A 110 -21.82 31.51 -29.87
C PRO A 110 -22.03 32.78 -29.05
N THR A 111 -23.09 32.82 -28.25
CA THR A 111 -23.37 33.92 -27.30
C THR A 111 -22.75 33.66 -25.92
N ARG A 112 -22.27 32.44 -25.67
CA ARG A 112 -21.62 32.03 -24.43
C ARG A 112 -20.52 31.01 -24.70
N VAL A 113 -19.40 31.14 -23.99
CA VAL A 113 -18.33 30.14 -23.96
C VAL A 113 -18.11 29.68 -22.53
N SER A 114 -18.05 28.36 -22.31
CA SER A 114 -17.80 27.77 -20.99
C SER A 114 -16.70 26.71 -21.07
N VAL A 115 -15.79 26.71 -20.09
CA VAL A 115 -14.67 25.76 -19.98
C VAL A 115 -14.66 25.09 -18.62
N GLY A 116 -14.57 23.75 -18.60
CA GLY A 116 -14.44 22.95 -17.39
C GLY A 116 -13.12 22.19 -17.28
N THR A 117 -12.67 21.92 -16.06
CA THR A 117 -11.52 21.04 -15.74
C THR A 117 -11.78 20.31 -14.42
N PHE A 118 -11.22 19.12 -14.26
CA PHE A 118 -11.12 18.44 -12.96
C PHE A 118 -9.74 18.69 -12.32
N ASP A 119 -9.62 18.74 -10.99
CA ASP A 119 -8.33 18.82 -10.29
C ASP A 119 -8.26 17.79 -9.17
N TYR A 120 -7.41 16.78 -9.34
CA TYR A 120 -7.26 15.71 -8.35
C TYR A 120 -6.70 16.17 -7.00
N LYS A 121 -6.07 17.36 -6.93
CA LYS A 121 -5.62 17.94 -5.65
C LYS A 121 -6.77 18.56 -4.87
N GLN A 122 -7.85 18.92 -5.56
CA GLN A 122 -9.05 19.54 -5.00
C GLN A 122 -10.31 18.90 -5.62
N PRO A 123 -10.53 17.58 -5.47
CA PRO A 123 -11.54 16.85 -6.24
C PRO A 123 -12.99 17.26 -5.93
N SER A 124 -13.22 17.88 -4.77
CA SER A 124 -14.53 18.43 -4.38
C SER A 124 -14.83 19.80 -4.96
N LEU A 125 -13.84 20.47 -5.56
CA LEU A 125 -13.99 21.82 -6.10
C LEU A 125 -14.32 21.73 -7.60
N THR A 126 -15.56 22.06 -7.97
CA THR A 126 -16.00 22.10 -9.37
C THR A 126 -15.39 23.30 -10.09
N LYS A 127 -14.33 23.09 -10.86
CA LYS A 127 -13.68 24.14 -11.66
C LYS A 127 -14.36 24.28 -13.03
N ARG A 128 -15.24 25.27 -13.13
CA ARG A 128 -15.92 25.66 -14.37
C ARG A 128 -16.04 27.18 -14.44
N THR A 129 -15.74 27.71 -15.62
CA THR A 129 -15.82 29.15 -15.94
C THR A 129 -16.69 29.31 -17.17
N GLY A 130 -17.46 30.39 -17.26
CA GLY A 130 -18.23 30.66 -18.46
C GLY A 130 -18.65 32.11 -18.56
N LEU A 131 -18.48 32.68 -19.75
CA LEU A 131 -18.65 34.10 -20.03
C LEU A 131 -19.62 34.27 -21.21
N ASP A 132 -20.47 35.29 -21.11
CA ASP A 132 -21.41 35.68 -22.15
C ASP A 132 -20.79 36.79 -23.01
N THR A 133 -21.12 36.82 -24.30
CA THR A 133 -20.62 37.87 -25.21
C THR A 133 -21.12 39.25 -24.79
N LEU A 134 -20.24 40.25 -24.84
CA LEU A 134 -20.54 41.63 -24.44
C LEU A 134 -21.46 42.36 -25.42
N SER A 135 -21.33 42.05 -26.71
CA SER A 135 -22.10 42.69 -27.78
C SER A 135 -23.34 41.86 -28.14
N ASP A 136 -24.51 42.51 -28.22
CA ASP A 136 -25.68 41.91 -28.84
C ASP A 136 -25.38 41.64 -30.32
N GLN A 137 -25.14 40.37 -30.64
CA GLN A 137 -24.89 39.88 -32.00
C GLN A 137 -26.17 39.93 -32.88
N GLY A 138 -27.24 40.56 -32.40
CA GLY A 138 -28.47 40.87 -33.11
C GLY A 138 -29.56 39.87 -32.78
N ASN A 139 -30.27 40.05 -31.65
CA ASN A 139 -31.45 39.27 -31.25
C ASN A 139 -31.29 37.75 -31.50
N LEU A 140 -30.10 37.21 -31.27
CA LEU A 140 -29.81 35.80 -31.48
C LEU A 140 -30.34 34.98 -30.29
N PRO A 141 -30.79 33.74 -30.50
CA PRO A 141 -31.08 32.83 -29.40
C PRO A 141 -29.79 32.53 -28.61
N PRO A 142 -29.88 32.30 -27.29
CA PRO A 142 -28.73 31.96 -26.47
C PRO A 142 -28.13 30.63 -26.96
N THR A 143 -26.87 30.66 -27.36
CA THR A 143 -26.10 29.50 -27.85
C THR A 143 -24.79 29.39 -27.08
N GLU A 144 -24.59 28.26 -26.41
CA GLU A 144 -23.39 27.99 -25.61
C GLU A 144 -22.44 27.04 -26.35
N LEU A 145 -21.15 27.41 -26.37
CA LEU A 145 -20.05 26.50 -26.67
C LEU A 145 -19.40 26.06 -25.35
N TYR A 146 -19.64 24.82 -24.94
CA TYR A 146 -19.02 24.21 -23.77
C TYR A 146 -17.87 23.29 -24.20
N ASP A 147 -16.73 23.40 -23.52
CA ASP A 147 -15.58 22.52 -23.68
C ASP A 147 -15.06 22.00 -22.33
N TYR A 148 -14.72 20.72 -22.25
CA TYR A 148 -13.98 20.16 -21.13
C TYR A 148 -12.51 20.06 -21.53
N ALA A 149 -11.68 20.93 -20.97
CA ALA A 149 -10.29 21.10 -21.42
C ALA A 149 -9.31 20.03 -20.91
N GLY A 150 -9.81 18.97 -20.26
CA GLY A 150 -9.01 17.91 -19.68
C GLY A 150 -8.73 18.09 -18.18
N GLU A 151 -8.11 17.07 -17.57
CA GLU A 151 -7.75 17.14 -16.16
C GLU A 151 -6.61 18.13 -15.90
N TYR A 152 -6.68 18.83 -14.77
CA TYR A 152 -5.68 19.75 -14.25
C TYR A 152 -5.29 20.86 -15.25
N TYR A 153 -6.18 21.25 -16.16
CA TYR A 153 -5.89 22.21 -17.25
C TYR A 153 -5.51 23.61 -16.73
N TYR A 154 -6.20 24.10 -15.70
CA TYR A 154 -5.84 25.31 -14.95
C TYR A 154 -5.96 25.12 -13.43
N HIS A 155 -5.13 25.81 -12.65
CA HIS A 155 -5.07 25.63 -11.19
C HIS A 155 -6.08 26.49 -10.42
N GLY A 156 -6.38 27.71 -10.89
CA GLY A 156 -7.27 28.66 -10.21
C GLY A 156 -8.32 29.23 -11.15
N TYR A 157 -9.41 29.77 -10.57
CA TYR A 157 -10.53 30.33 -11.35
C TYR A 157 -10.12 31.50 -12.23
N GLU A 158 -9.27 32.43 -11.75
CA GLU A 158 -8.77 33.56 -12.55
C GLU A 158 -8.11 33.11 -13.86
N ARG A 159 -7.32 32.03 -13.80
CA ARG A 159 -6.68 31.46 -14.98
C ARG A 159 -7.72 30.83 -15.92
N GLY A 160 -8.71 30.12 -15.39
CA GLY A 160 -9.79 29.52 -16.19
C GLY A 160 -10.66 30.58 -16.87
N GLU A 161 -10.96 31.66 -16.17
CA GLU A 161 -11.73 32.79 -16.68
C GLU A 161 -10.98 33.47 -17.83
N ARG A 162 -9.69 33.76 -17.66
CA ARG A 162 -8.86 34.32 -18.75
C ARG A 162 -8.80 33.43 -19.99
N LEU A 163 -8.65 32.11 -19.81
CA LEU A 163 -8.66 31.17 -20.95
C LEU A 163 -10.04 31.12 -21.62
N THR A 164 -11.11 31.31 -20.85
CA THR A 164 -12.48 31.41 -21.36
C THR A 164 -12.69 32.72 -22.13
N GLU A 165 -12.20 33.83 -21.59
CA GLU A 165 -12.24 35.16 -22.19
C GLU A 165 -11.51 35.17 -23.54
N ASN A 166 -10.29 34.64 -23.60
CA ASN A 166 -9.53 34.54 -24.85
C ASN A 166 -10.30 33.79 -25.96
N ARG A 167 -11.01 32.71 -25.59
CA ARG A 167 -11.85 31.95 -26.53
C ARG A 167 -13.09 32.74 -26.94
N LEU A 168 -13.73 33.42 -26.00
CA LEU A 168 -14.89 34.28 -26.26
C LEU A 168 -14.53 35.43 -27.21
N GLU A 169 -13.47 36.18 -26.92
CA GLU A 169 -12.98 37.29 -27.74
C GLU A 169 -12.60 36.84 -29.17
N ALA A 170 -12.06 35.63 -29.32
CA ALA A 170 -11.78 35.05 -30.65
C ALA A 170 -13.06 34.84 -31.48
N HIS A 171 -14.16 34.46 -30.81
CA HIS A 171 -15.48 34.37 -31.43
C HIS A 171 -16.05 35.76 -31.73
N GLU A 172 -16.06 36.68 -30.77
CA GLU A 172 -16.58 38.04 -30.96
C GLU A 172 -15.87 38.78 -32.11
N SER A 173 -14.55 38.65 -32.18
CA SER A 173 -13.72 39.15 -33.29
C SER A 173 -14.27 38.70 -34.66
N ARG A 174 -14.65 37.42 -34.79
CA ARG A 174 -15.21 36.85 -36.03
C ARG A 174 -16.69 37.18 -36.26
N ALA A 175 -17.41 37.68 -35.25
CA ALA A 175 -18.83 37.97 -35.37
C ALA A 175 -19.10 39.12 -36.36
N LYS A 176 -18.19 40.10 -36.43
CA LYS A 176 -18.24 41.20 -37.40
C LYS A 176 -16.86 41.53 -37.97
N ARG A 177 -16.70 41.30 -39.28
CA ARG A 177 -15.52 41.66 -40.08
C ARG A 177 -15.87 42.75 -41.07
N PHE A 178 -14.86 43.47 -41.54
CA PHE A 178 -14.96 44.41 -42.65
C PHE A 178 -14.06 43.94 -43.78
N ARG A 179 -14.56 44.01 -45.00
CA ARG A 179 -13.79 43.78 -46.21
C ARG A 179 -13.75 45.06 -47.02
N GLY A 180 -12.60 45.36 -47.58
CA GLY A 180 -12.43 46.51 -48.45
C GLY A 180 -11.46 46.22 -49.57
N SER A 181 -11.52 47.02 -50.63
CA SER A 181 -10.51 46.99 -51.68
C SER A 181 -10.24 48.39 -52.24
N GLY A 182 -9.04 48.57 -52.80
CA GLY A 182 -8.63 49.83 -53.42
C GLY A 182 -7.12 49.92 -53.64
N GLY A 183 -6.62 51.14 -53.84
CA GLY A 183 -5.22 51.42 -54.19
C GLY A 183 -4.31 51.81 -53.03
N ALA A 184 -4.76 51.68 -51.77
CA ALA A 184 -4.03 52.12 -50.58
C ALA A 184 -2.77 51.28 -50.31
N ARG A 185 -1.60 51.82 -50.70
CA ARG A 185 -0.30 51.13 -50.61
C ARG A 185 0.25 51.00 -49.19
N GLN A 186 -0.15 51.88 -48.28
CA GLN A 186 0.34 51.93 -46.90
C GLN A 186 -0.28 50.87 -45.97
N LEU A 187 -1.20 50.04 -46.47
CA LEU A 187 -1.87 49.01 -45.69
C LEU A 187 -0.91 47.88 -45.31
N GLN A 188 -0.85 47.57 -44.01
CA GLN A 188 -0.05 46.46 -43.48
C GLN A 188 -0.84 45.70 -42.41
N ALA A 189 -0.87 44.37 -42.50
CA ALA A 189 -1.50 43.54 -41.47
C ALA A 189 -0.81 43.73 -40.11
N GLY A 190 -1.58 43.81 -39.03
CA GLY A 190 -1.09 44.13 -37.69
C GLY A 190 -1.01 45.62 -37.38
N ARG A 191 -1.33 46.50 -38.33
CA ARG A 191 -1.52 47.95 -38.11
C ARG A 191 -2.99 48.33 -38.21
N TRP A 192 -3.35 49.51 -37.73
CA TRP A 192 -4.71 50.06 -37.87
C TRP A 192 -4.74 51.34 -38.70
N PHE A 193 -5.92 51.71 -39.20
CA PHE A 193 -6.11 52.94 -39.96
C PHE A 193 -7.45 53.61 -39.60
N GLU A 194 -7.59 54.88 -39.96
CA GLU A 194 -8.85 55.62 -39.83
C GLU A 194 -9.52 55.80 -41.20
N LEU A 195 -10.74 55.29 -41.35
CA LEU A 195 -11.55 55.43 -42.56
C LEU A 195 -12.26 56.78 -42.57
N THR A 196 -12.04 57.56 -43.62
CA THR A 196 -12.68 58.87 -43.83
C THR A 196 -13.46 58.91 -45.15
N GLN A 197 -14.36 59.86 -45.32
CA GLN A 197 -15.16 60.05 -46.54
C GLN A 197 -16.13 58.89 -46.84
N HIS A 198 -16.43 58.03 -45.85
CA HIS A 198 -17.36 56.93 -46.00
C HIS A 198 -18.75 57.28 -45.44
N PRO A 199 -19.84 57.21 -46.22
CA PRO A 199 -21.15 57.77 -45.86
C PRO A 199 -21.78 57.18 -44.58
N LEU A 200 -21.46 55.94 -44.23
CA LEU A 200 -21.94 55.28 -43.01
C LEU A 200 -21.03 55.41 -41.78
N HIS A 201 -19.77 55.81 -41.97
CA HIS A 201 -18.77 55.85 -40.89
C HIS A 201 -18.38 57.28 -40.52
N ASP A 202 -18.47 58.23 -41.46
CA ASP A 202 -18.14 59.64 -41.24
C ASP A 202 -19.05 60.34 -40.22
N SER A 203 -20.30 59.89 -40.11
CA SER A 203 -21.26 60.39 -39.14
C SER A 203 -21.09 59.78 -37.74
N GLY A 204 -20.26 58.73 -37.60
CA GLY A 204 -19.93 58.09 -36.34
C GLY A 204 -18.79 58.79 -35.59
N GLY A 205 -18.57 58.41 -34.33
CA GLY A 205 -17.40 58.83 -33.54
C GLY A 205 -16.11 58.16 -34.01
N GLU A 206 -14.96 58.62 -33.50
CA GLU A 206 -13.63 58.10 -33.84
C GLU A 206 -13.49 56.56 -33.72
N PRO A 207 -14.00 55.88 -32.67
CA PRO A 207 -13.96 54.41 -32.58
C PRO A 207 -14.76 53.68 -33.68
N GLU A 208 -15.68 54.38 -34.35
CA GLU A 208 -16.45 53.80 -35.46
C GLU A 208 -15.72 53.86 -36.81
N ARG A 209 -14.63 54.64 -36.86
CA ARG A 209 -13.81 54.88 -38.05
C ARG A 209 -12.44 54.21 -37.99
N GLN A 210 -12.02 53.74 -36.82
CA GLN A 210 -10.73 53.06 -36.64
C GLN A 210 -10.84 51.55 -36.85
N PHE A 211 -9.99 51.01 -37.72
CA PHE A 211 -10.01 49.61 -38.10
C PHE A 211 -8.63 48.97 -38.02
N LEU A 212 -8.53 47.86 -37.29
CA LEU A 212 -7.34 47.00 -37.25
C LEU A 212 -7.32 46.10 -38.49
N LEU A 213 -6.19 46.09 -39.22
CA LEU A 213 -5.96 45.24 -40.38
C LEU A 213 -5.52 43.84 -39.93
N LEU A 214 -6.30 42.84 -40.30
CA LEU A 214 -6.05 41.44 -39.95
C LEU A 214 -5.38 40.67 -41.08
N GLY A 215 -5.68 41.05 -42.32
CA GLY A 215 -5.11 40.46 -43.51
C GLY A 215 -5.11 41.46 -44.67
N VAL A 216 -4.05 41.42 -45.46
CA VAL A 216 -3.87 42.26 -46.65
C VAL A 216 -3.38 41.35 -47.77
N THR A 217 -4.08 41.38 -48.92
CA THR A 217 -3.66 40.69 -50.15
C THR A 217 -3.33 41.76 -51.18
N VAL A 218 -2.10 41.75 -51.68
CA VAL A 218 -1.60 42.75 -52.63
C VAL A 218 -1.49 42.13 -54.02
N HIS A 219 -2.18 42.74 -54.98
CA HIS A 219 -2.11 42.40 -56.40
C HIS A 219 -1.39 43.53 -57.12
N ALA A 220 -0.16 43.27 -57.58
CA ALA A 220 0.69 44.27 -58.21
C ALA A 220 1.23 43.80 -59.56
N GLU A 221 1.10 44.64 -60.58
CA GLU A 221 1.66 44.46 -61.91
C GLU A 221 2.52 45.68 -62.25
N ASN A 222 3.75 45.43 -62.68
CA ASN A 222 4.67 46.51 -63.01
C ASN A 222 4.36 47.10 -64.39
N ALA A 223 4.47 48.42 -64.53
CA ALA A 223 4.32 49.15 -65.77
C ALA A 223 5.60 49.11 -66.64
N LEU A 224 6.27 47.95 -66.77
CA LEU A 224 7.44 47.83 -67.64
C LEU A 224 7.03 47.51 -69.09
N PRO A 225 7.68 48.09 -70.11
CA PRO A 225 7.31 47.88 -71.52
C PRO A 225 7.49 46.42 -71.98
N VAL A 226 8.42 45.70 -71.35
CA VAL A 226 8.74 44.30 -71.67
C VAL A 226 7.61 43.36 -71.22
N SER A 227 6.84 43.74 -70.20
CA SER A 227 5.75 42.93 -69.65
C SER A 227 4.62 42.69 -70.66
N ALA A 228 4.39 43.65 -71.57
CA ALA A 228 3.37 43.55 -72.61
C ALA A 228 3.72 42.53 -73.73
N GLN A 229 4.98 42.07 -73.81
CA GLN A 229 5.48 41.19 -74.87
C GLN A 229 5.76 39.75 -74.41
N LEU A 230 5.71 39.48 -73.11
CA LEU A 230 6.03 38.15 -72.55
C LEU A 230 4.79 37.24 -72.55
N GLN A 231 4.92 36.04 -73.12
CA GLN A 231 3.92 34.99 -72.94
C GLN A 231 3.93 34.50 -71.48
N ALA A 232 2.75 34.25 -70.92
CA ALA A 232 2.63 33.75 -69.55
C ALA A 232 3.37 32.41 -69.39
N LEU A 233 4.37 32.39 -68.51
CA LEU A 233 5.14 31.18 -68.18
C LEU A 233 4.33 30.23 -67.28
N PRO A 234 4.63 28.91 -67.29
CA PRO A 234 4.07 27.98 -66.30
C PRO A 234 4.34 28.46 -64.87
N GLY A 235 3.29 28.55 -64.05
CA GLY A 235 3.37 29.10 -62.68
C GLY A 235 3.21 30.61 -62.57
N SER A 236 2.86 31.31 -63.66
CA SER A 236 2.54 32.74 -63.63
C SER A 236 1.37 33.05 -62.68
N LEU A 237 1.47 34.17 -61.95
CA LEU A 237 0.40 34.73 -61.12
C LEU A 237 -0.65 35.50 -61.96
N GLN A 238 -0.48 35.60 -63.28
CA GLN A 238 -1.41 36.31 -64.17
C GLN A 238 -2.87 35.86 -64.03
N PRO A 239 -3.20 34.55 -63.94
CA PRO A 239 -4.60 34.14 -63.73
C PRO A 239 -5.19 34.62 -62.41
N GLN A 240 -4.38 34.74 -61.36
CA GLN A 240 -4.82 35.24 -60.05
C GLN A 240 -5.04 36.75 -60.09
N LEU A 241 -4.15 37.47 -60.78
CA LEU A 241 -4.26 38.90 -61.01
C LEU A 241 -5.48 39.25 -61.88
N ASP A 242 -5.70 38.52 -62.97
CA ASP A 242 -6.86 38.70 -63.85
C ASP A 242 -8.17 38.39 -63.11
N ALA A 243 -8.18 37.33 -62.29
CA ALA A 243 -9.33 37.01 -61.43
C ALA A 243 -9.62 38.11 -60.40
N ALA A 244 -8.58 38.70 -59.79
CA ALA A 244 -8.73 39.83 -58.87
C ALA A 244 -9.28 41.06 -59.62
N LYS A 245 -8.71 41.41 -60.77
CA LYS A 245 -9.22 42.49 -61.63
C LYS A 245 -10.70 42.27 -61.98
N GLN A 246 -11.07 41.06 -62.40
CA GLN A 246 -12.45 40.72 -62.73
C GLN A 246 -13.39 40.82 -61.52
N ALA A 247 -12.97 40.34 -60.34
CA ALA A 247 -13.76 40.38 -59.11
C ALA A 247 -14.11 41.81 -58.66
N HIS A 248 -13.26 42.79 -59.00
CA HIS A 248 -13.48 44.20 -58.67
C HIS A 248 -13.95 45.06 -59.84
N GLY A 249 -14.29 44.45 -60.99
CA GLY A 249 -14.78 45.18 -62.16
C GLY A 249 -13.70 46.03 -62.85
N LEU A 250 -12.44 45.63 -62.73
CA LEU A 250 -11.25 46.26 -63.32
C LEU A 250 -10.68 45.45 -64.50
N ALA A 251 -11.44 44.49 -65.02
CA ALA A 251 -11.06 43.74 -66.21
C ALA A 251 -11.22 44.62 -67.45
N ASP A 252 -10.25 44.57 -68.37
CA ASP A 252 -10.37 45.26 -69.66
C ASP A 252 -11.59 44.73 -70.43
N GLU A 253 -12.49 45.63 -70.79
CA GLU A 253 -13.57 45.35 -71.73
C GLU A 253 -12.93 45.18 -73.11
N GLY A 254 -12.68 43.93 -73.50
CA GLY A 254 -11.77 43.58 -74.58
C GLY A 254 -12.04 44.28 -75.91
N ASP A 255 -11.06 45.09 -76.34
CA ASP A 255 -10.54 45.18 -77.72
C ASP A 255 -9.25 46.05 -77.80
N SER A 256 -8.39 46.05 -76.76
CA SER A 256 -7.18 46.88 -76.75
C SER A 256 -5.90 46.09 -77.01
N ASP A 257 -5.05 46.62 -77.88
CA ASP A 257 -3.69 46.14 -78.08
C ASP A 257 -2.88 46.55 -76.83
N ARG A 258 -2.39 45.57 -76.05
CA ARG A 258 -1.64 45.83 -74.80
C ARG A 258 -0.45 46.79 -75.01
N LEU A 259 0.08 46.85 -76.24
CA LEU A 259 1.12 47.79 -76.65
C LEU A 259 0.61 49.24 -76.79
N SER A 260 -0.63 49.46 -77.21
CA SER A 260 -1.22 50.81 -77.33
C SER A 260 -1.60 51.40 -75.97
N ASP A 261 -2.06 50.57 -75.03
CA ASP A 261 -2.40 51.00 -73.66
C ASP A 261 -1.14 51.36 -72.87
N TYR A 262 -0.06 50.60 -73.09
CA TYR A 262 1.25 50.94 -72.58
C TYR A 262 1.73 52.31 -73.07
N ALA A 263 1.62 52.58 -74.38
CA ALA A 263 2.10 53.82 -75.01
C ALA A 263 1.30 55.07 -74.62
N SER A 264 0.05 54.91 -74.15
CA SER A 264 -0.86 56.01 -73.84
C SER A 264 -1.03 56.31 -72.35
N GLY A 265 -0.89 55.32 -71.46
CA GLY A 265 -1.12 55.52 -70.01
C GLY A 265 -0.32 54.62 -69.06
N GLY A 266 0.45 53.65 -69.58
CA GLY A 266 1.13 52.63 -68.79
C GLY A 266 0.20 51.52 -68.31
N THR A 267 0.71 50.29 -68.19
CA THR A 267 -0.07 49.08 -67.84
C THR A 267 0.06 48.67 -66.36
N GLY A 268 0.52 49.57 -65.50
CA GLY A 268 0.74 49.26 -64.09
C GLY A 268 -0.57 49.05 -63.35
N HIS A 269 -0.64 48.03 -62.51
CA HIS A 269 -1.81 47.75 -61.68
C HIS A 269 -1.40 47.60 -60.22
N PHE A 270 -2.15 48.21 -59.31
CA PHE A 270 -1.99 48.02 -57.88
C PHE A 270 -3.36 47.99 -57.21
N LEU A 271 -3.70 46.84 -56.65
CA LEU A 271 -4.94 46.59 -55.95
C LEU A 271 -4.63 45.88 -54.63
N VAL A 272 -5.29 46.33 -53.57
CA VAL A 272 -5.20 45.72 -52.25
C VAL A 272 -6.58 45.28 -51.82
N ASP A 273 -6.70 44.02 -51.41
CA ASP A 273 -7.84 43.50 -50.66
C ASP A 273 -7.48 43.42 -49.19
N LEU A 274 -8.38 43.87 -48.33
CA LEU A 274 -8.18 43.85 -46.88
C LEU A 274 -9.30 43.14 -46.14
N GLU A 275 -8.93 42.48 -45.05
CA GLU A 275 -9.82 42.09 -43.96
C GLU A 275 -9.46 42.89 -42.72
N ALA A 276 -10.47 43.53 -42.11
CA ALA A 276 -10.31 44.35 -40.92
C ALA A 276 -11.40 44.09 -39.88
N GLN A 277 -11.16 44.56 -38.66
CA GLN A 277 -12.16 44.69 -37.60
C GLN A 277 -12.09 46.08 -36.98
N ARG A 278 -13.10 46.47 -36.19
CA ARG A 278 -12.99 47.71 -35.41
C ARG A 278 -11.85 47.60 -34.41
N LEU A 279 -11.09 48.69 -34.25
CA LEU A 279 -9.99 48.75 -33.28
C LEU A 279 -10.50 48.57 -31.84
N SER A 280 -11.72 49.03 -31.54
CA SER A 280 -12.35 48.88 -30.22
C SER A 280 -12.72 47.44 -29.85
N GLN A 281 -12.68 46.48 -30.78
CA GLN A 281 -12.95 45.08 -30.51
C GLN A 281 -11.62 44.39 -30.19
N PRO A 282 -11.50 43.64 -29.09
CA PRO A 282 -10.34 42.77 -28.86
C PRO A 282 -10.14 41.77 -30.00
N TYR A 283 -8.89 41.50 -30.36
CA TYR A 283 -8.54 40.44 -31.30
C TYR A 283 -7.85 39.29 -30.58
N ARG A 284 -8.33 38.08 -30.83
CA ARG A 284 -7.66 36.83 -30.45
C ARG A 284 -7.63 35.91 -31.65
N HIS A 285 -6.50 35.23 -31.81
CA HIS A 285 -6.37 34.26 -32.87
C HIS A 285 -7.29 33.05 -32.59
N PRO A 286 -8.10 32.56 -33.56
CA PRO A 286 -8.89 31.35 -33.37
C PRO A 286 -7.98 30.13 -33.10
N LEU A 287 -8.48 29.16 -32.33
CA LEU A 287 -7.79 27.90 -32.00
C LEU A 287 -7.74 26.96 -33.21
N THR A 288 -6.91 27.30 -34.20
CA THR A 288 -6.73 26.53 -35.45
C THR A 288 -5.58 25.54 -35.39
N HIS A 289 -4.55 25.81 -34.57
CA HIS A 289 -3.42 24.90 -34.38
C HIS A 289 -3.76 23.91 -33.27
N ARG A 290 -3.78 22.63 -33.63
CA ARG A 290 -4.16 21.56 -32.70
C ARG A 290 -2.97 21.15 -31.84
N ARG A 291 -3.25 20.87 -30.57
CA ARG A 291 -2.33 20.16 -29.69
C ARG A 291 -2.10 18.74 -30.23
N PRO A 292 -0.86 18.22 -30.25
CA PRO A 292 -0.60 16.84 -30.64
C PRO A 292 -1.27 15.87 -29.65
N VAL A 293 -1.88 14.82 -30.20
CA VAL A 293 -2.55 13.78 -29.41
C VAL A 293 -1.69 12.53 -29.40
N ILE A 294 -1.37 12.02 -28.21
CA ILE A 294 -0.65 10.76 -28.05
C ILE A 294 -1.65 9.61 -28.18
N GLY A 295 -1.46 8.76 -29.20
CA GLY A 295 -2.41 7.70 -29.54
C GLY A 295 -2.42 6.46 -28.64
N GLY A 296 -1.63 6.44 -27.56
CA GLY A 296 -1.56 5.31 -26.63
C GLY A 296 -0.43 5.44 -25.60
N PRO A 297 -0.37 4.51 -24.64
CA PRO A 297 0.60 4.57 -23.57
C PRO A 297 2.03 4.36 -24.10
N GLN A 298 2.99 4.92 -23.37
CA GLN A 298 4.43 4.80 -23.63
C GLN A 298 5.14 4.25 -22.40
N THR A 299 6.36 3.74 -22.55
CA THR A 299 7.18 3.43 -21.39
C THR A 299 8.14 4.58 -21.05
N ALA A 300 8.49 4.68 -19.78
CA ALA A 300 9.44 5.66 -19.25
C ALA A 300 10.20 5.04 -18.07
N THR A 301 11.38 5.59 -17.79
CA THR A 301 12.21 5.14 -16.65
C THR A 301 11.98 6.06 -15.46
N VAL A 302 11.76 5.50 -14.27
CA VAL A 302 11.62 6.29 -13.04
C VAL A 302 12.97 6.89 -12.65
N VAL A 303 12.98 8.18 -12.32
CA VAL A 303 14.19 8.95 -11.99
C VAL A 303 14.06 9.69 -10.66
N GLY A 304 15.18 10.17 -10.13
CA GLY A 304 15.23 10.93 -8.88
C GLY A 304 16.66 11.33 -8.54
N PRO A 305 16.88 11.86 -7.31
CA PRO A 305 18.18 12.36 -6.89
C PRO A 305 19.26 11.28 -6.91
N ALA A 306 20.50 11.72 -7.15
CA ALA A 306 21.66 10.85 -7.09
C ALA A 306 21.78 10.15 -5.72
N ASN A 307 22.17 8.87 -5.74
CA ASN A 307 22.31 8.01 -4.56
C ASN A 307 21.00 7.71 -3.79
N GLU A 308 19.85 7.89 -4.43
CA GLU A 308 18.55 7.52 -3.86
C GLU A 308 17.96 6.29 -4.57
N GLU A 309 17.17 5.47 -3.85
CA GLU A 309 16.47 4.31 -4.44
C GLU A 309 14.98 4.60 -4.63
N ILE A 310 14.40 5.49 -3.80
CA ILE A 310 12.98 5.83 -3.80
C ILE A 310 12.84 7.35 -3.74
N HIS A 311 12.23 7.93 -4.77
CA HIS A 311 11.91 9.36 -4.80
C HIS A 311 10.42 9.56 -5.05
N THR A 312 9.71 9.99 -4.00
CA THR A 312 8.25 10.09 -4.01
C THR A 312 7.76 11.24 -3.14
N ASP A 313 6.53 11.66 -3.36
CA ASP A 313 5.87 12.72 -2.60
C ASP A 313 4.72 12.17 -1.70
N PRO A 314 3.99 13.01 -0.93
CA PRO A 314 2.88 12.55 -0.07
C PRO A 314 1.73 11.84 -0.79
N LEU A 315 1.63 11.94 -2.12
CA LEU A 315 0.63 11.26 -2.95
C LEU A 315 1.19 10.01 -3.63
N ASN A 316 2.39 9.56 -3.25
CA ASN A 316 3.10 8.46 -3.87
C ASN A 316 3.39 8.67 -5.37
N ARG A 317 3.53 9.93 -5.80
CA ARG A 317 3.87 10.29 -7.18
C ARG A 317 5.37 10.14 -7.39
N VAL A 318 5.76 9.79 -8.61
CA VAL A 318 7.19 9.67 -8.99
C VAL A 318 7.49 10.57 -10.18
N ARG A 319 8.78 10.76 -10.48
CA ARG A 319 9.25 11.43 -11.70
C ARG A 319 9.83 10.39 -12.65
N VAL A 320 9.75 10.67 -13.94
CA VAL A 320 10.19 9.76 -15.00
C VAL A 320 10.98 10.52 -16.06
N GLN A 321 11.86 9.83 -16.78
CA GLN A 321 12.39 10.32 -18.04
C GLN A 321 11.80 9.48 -19.19
N PHE A 322 11.22 10.16 -20.16
CA PHE A 322 10.72 9.54 -21.39
C PHE A 322 11.86 9.23 -22.35
N HIS A 323 11.74 8.16 -23.13
CA HIS A 323 12.79 7.74 -24.06
C HIS A 323 13.08 8.74 -25.19
N TRP A 324 12.10 9.58 -25.53
CA TRP A 324 12.24 10.63 -26.53
C TRP A 324 12.80 11.94 -25.96
N ASP A 325 12.93 12.05 -24.63
CA ASP A 325 13.56 13.21 -23.99
C ASP A 325 15.09 13.13 -24.12
N ARG A 326 15.61 13.97 -25.01
CA ARG A 326 17.05 14.08 -25.31
C ARG A 326 17.76 15.11 -24.44
N GLN A 327 17.03 15.94 -23.69
CA GLN A 327 17.58 17.02 -22.87
C GLN A 327 17.64 16.67 -21.38
N GLY A 328 16.81 15.72 -20.93
CA GLY A 328 16.80 15.21 -19.56
C GLY A 328 18.11 14.52 -19.15
N GLN A 329 18.51 14.72 -17.89
CA GLN A 329 19.78 14.25 -17.31
C GLN A 329 19.65 12.99 -16.43
N GLN A 330 18.50 12.31 -16.49
CA GLN A 330 18.13 11.16 -15.64
C GLN A 330 18.13 11.48 -14.14
N ASP A 331 17.77 12.72 -13.80
CA ASP A 331 17.75 13.24 -12.44
C ASP A 331 16.33 13.58 -11.98
N GLU A 332 16.20 14.16 -10.78
CA GLU A 332 14.92 14.63 -10.27
C GLU A 332 14.27 15.72 -11.12
N ASN A 333 14.94 16.36 -12.07
CA ASN A 333 14.39 17.48 -12.84
C ASN A 333 13.80 17.06 -14.20
N ALA A 334 13.91 15.77 -14.57
CA ALA A 334 13.49 15.29 -15.89
C ALA A 334 11.99 15.45 -16.19
N SER A 335 11.11 15.37 -15.18
CA SER A 335 9.67 15.55 -15.37
C SER A 335 8.97 16.17 -14.17
N VAL A 336 7.69 16.47 -14.34
CA VAL A 336 6.77 16.70 -13.22
C VAL A 336 6.49 15.42 -12.44
N TRP A 337 5.78 15.57 -11.33
CA TRP A 337 5.24 14.47 -10.53
C TRP A 337 4.08 13.78 -11.25
N LEU A 338 4.27 12.50 -11.61
CA LEU A 338 3.26 11.64 -12.21
C LEU A 338 2.53 10.84 -11.13
N ARG A 339 1.19 10.82 -11.20
CA ARG A 339 0.38 9.90 -10.39
C ARG A 339 0.62 8.47 -10.82
N VAL A 340 0.57 7.55 -9.86
CA VAL A 340 0.76 6.12 -10.08
C VAL A 340 -0.53 5.39 -9.75
N SER A 341 -1.08 4.68 -10.73
CA SER A 341 -2.18 3.74 -10.53
C SER A 341 -1.81 2.69 -9.50
N GLN A 342 -2.73 2.42 -8.57
CA GLN A 342 -2.54 1.48 -7.48
C GLN A 342 -3.52 0.31 -7.62
N PRO A 343 -3.18 -0.90 -7.13
CA PRO A 343 -4.10 -2.05 -7.19
C PRO A 343 -5.45 -1.79 -6.52
N ASN A 344 -5.46 -0.95 -5.48
CA ASN A 344 -6.67 -0.47 -4.81
C ASN A 344 -6.34 0.85 -4.09
N ALA A 345 -7.23 1.85 -4.13
CA ALA A 345 -7.00 3.16 -3.53
C ALA A 345 -8.28 3.74 -2.91
N GLY A 346 -8.26 3.98 -1.60
CA GLY A 346 -9.34 4.59 -0.85
C GLY A 346 -8.83 5.60 0.20
N ALA A 347 -9.76 6.28 0.88
CA ALA A 347 -9.42 7.28 1.89
C ALA A 347 -8.80 6.64 3.14
N GLY A 348 -7.47 6.59 3.19
CA GLY A 348 -6.70 6.01 4.30
C GLY A 348 -6.48 4.49 4.23
N TRP A 349 -6.78 3.85 3.09
CA TRP A 349 -6.62 2.41 2.90
C TRP A 349 -6.39 2.06 1.41
N GLY A 350 -5.80 0.89 1.13
CA GLY A 350 -5.52 0.45 -0.25
C GLY A 350 -4.23 -0.37 -0.35
N GLY A 351 -3.84 -0.69 -1.58
CA GLY A 351 -2.55 -1.31 -1.89
C GLY A 351 -1.58 -0.27 -2.42
N VAL A 352 -0.41 -0.13 -1.80
CA VAL A 352 0.59 0.86 -2.23
C VAL A 352 1.86 0.16 -2.65
N PHE A 353 2.21 0.33 -3.93
CA PHE A 353 3.52 -0.01 -4.45
C PHE A 353 4.08 1.26 -5.09
N VAL A 354 5.19 1.77 -4.61
CA VAL A 354 5.85 2.95 -5.21
C VAL A 354 6.87 2.47 -6.24
N PRO A 355 6.88 2.99 -7.48
CA PRO A 355 7.96 2.72 -8.44
C PRO A 355 9.30 3.20 -7.89
N ARG A 356 10.35 2.39 -8.03
CA ARG A 356 11.72 2.76 -7.61
C ARG A 356 12.50 3.33 -8.78
N ILE A 357 13.51 4.14 -8.47
CA ILE A 357 14.41 4.71 -9.48
C ILE A 357 15.04 3.58 -10.31
N GLY A 358 15.06 3.74 -11.63
CA GLY A 358 15.51 2.74 -12.60
C GLY A 358 14.45 1.73 -13.05
N GLN A 359 13.27 1.67 -12.41
CA GLN A 359 12.19 0.80 -12.88
C GLN A 359 11.51 1.38 -14.12
N GLU A 360 11.07 0.51 -15.03
CA GLU A 360 10.29 0.90 -16.20
C GLU A 360 8.79 0.88 -15.89
N VAL A 361 8.13 1.97 -16.23
CA VAL A 361 6.70 2.19 -15.99
C VAL A 361 5.97 2.44 -17.31
N LEU A 362 4.71 2.03 -17.36
CA LEU A 362 3.80 2.37 -18.44
C LEU A 362 3.09 3.69 -18.09
N VAL A 363 3.21 4.68 -18.95
CA VAL A 363 2.66 6.03 -18.82
C VAL A 363 1.59 6.23 -19.88
N ASP A 364 0.36 6.45 -19.44
CA ASP A 364 -0.75 6.90 -20.27
C ASP A 364 -0.90 8.43 -20.17
N PHE A 365 -1.63 9.02 -21.11
CA PHE A 365 -1.81 10.45 -21.23
C PHE A 365 -3.30 10.78 -21.23
N LEU A 366 -3.77 11.50 -20.21
CA LEU A 366 -5.19 11.80 -20.04
C LEU A 366 -5.70 12.63 -21.22
N GLU A 367 -6.78 12.19 -21.87
CA GLU A 367 -7.30 12.77 -23.14
C GLU A 367 -6.26 12.78 -24.29
N GLY A 368 -5.21 11.96 -24.20
CA GLY A 368 -4.08 11.97 -25.13
C GLY A 368 -3.17 13.21 -25.01
N ASP A 369 -3.33 14.01 -23.96
CA ASP A 369 -2.56 15.23 -23.73
C ASP A 369 -1.16 14.93 -23.18
N ALA A 370 -0.13 15.29 -23.95
CA ALA A 370 1.28 15.12 -23.57
C ALA A 370 1.64 15.82 -22.25
N ASP A 371 0.90 16.87 -21.87
CA ASP A 371 1.10 17.60 -20.62
C ASP A 371 0.46 16.89 -19.40
N ARG A 372 -0.26 15.78 -19.60
CA ARG A 372 -1.04 15.07 -18.57
C ARG A 372 -0.69 13.58 -18.45
N PRO A 373 0.58 13.26 -18.16
CA PRO A 373 1.01 11.87 -17.97
C PRO A 373 0.51 11.27 -16.64
N LEU A 374 0.16 9.99 -16.67
CA LEU A 374 -0.25 9.18 -15.52
C LEU A 374 0.31 7.76 -15.68
N ILE A 375 0.97 7.23 -14.65
CA ILE A 375 1.52 5.88 -14.67
C ILE A 375 0.38 4.88 -14.45
N THR A 376 0.14 4.00 -15.40
CA THR A 376 -0.94 3.00 -15.38
C THR A 376 -0.46 1.58 -15.14
N GLY A 377 0.84 1.32 -15.27
CA GLY A 377 1.39 -0.02 -15.11
C GLY A 377 2.90 -0.05 -14.96
N ARG A 378 3.44 -1.26 -14.89
CA ARG A 378 4.87 -1.55 -14.80
C ARG A 378 5.21 -2.73 -15.69
N VAL A 379 6.42 -2.73 -16.20
CA VAL A 379 6.92 -3.82 -17.02
C VAL A 379 8.32 -4.21 -16.56
N TYR A 380 8.62 -5.50 -16.65
CA TYR A 380 9.99 -5.98 -16.57
C TYR A 380 10.69 -5.77 -17.93
N ASN A 381 12.02 -5.70 -17.91
CA ASN A 381 12.84 -5.54 -19.11
C ASN A 381 14.15 -6.34 -19.00
N GLY A 382 15.09 -6.12 -19.92
CA GLY A 382 16.35 -6.87 -19.97
C GLY A 382 17.31 -6.62 -18.79
N GLU A 383 17.16 -5.50 -18.09
CA GLU A 383 17.97 -5.18 -16.89
C GLU A 383 17.21 -5.49 -15.60
N GLN A 384 15.92 -5.15 -15.56
CA GLN A 384 15.00 -5.46 -14.48
C GLN A 384 14.24 -6.74 -14.84
N THR A 385 14.86 -7.89 -14.60
CA THR A 385 14.27 -9.20 -14.92
C THR A 385 13.37 -9.71 -13.78
N PRO A 386 12.32 -10.49 -14.10
CA PRO A 386 11.63 -11.26 -13.09
C PRO A 386 12.51 -12.45 -12.68
N ASP A 387 13.30 -12.29 -11.61
CA ASP A 387 14.17 -13.35 -11.06
C ASP A 387 13.41 -14.59 -10.55
N TRP A 388 12.09 -14.50 -10.52
CA TRP A 388 11.14 -15.49 -10.01
C TRP A 388 9.83 -15.36 -10.82
N HIS A 389 9.11 -16.47 -11.05
CA HIS A 389 7.92 -16.61 -11.92
C HIS A 389 8.14 -16.69 -13.43
N SER A 390 9.35 -16.97 -13.90
CA SER A 390 9.65 -16.93 -15.33
C SER A 390 9.18 -18.17 -16.12
N HIS A 391 8.68 -19.21 -15.45
CA HIS A 391 8.21 -20.46 -16.08
C HIS A 391 6.71 -20.74 -15.89
N GLY A 392 5.98 -19.85 -15.21
CA GLY A 392 4.52 -19.90 -15.09
C GLY A 392 3.96 -20.79 -13.98
N LEU A 393 4.77 -21.58 -13.27
CA LEU A 393 4.26 -22.38 -12.13
C LEU A 393 4.16 -21.59 -10.83
N LEU A 394 4.98 -20.56 -10.67
CA LEU A 394 5.01 -19.76 -9.46
C LEU A 394 4.26 -18.43 -9.73
N SER A 395 3.52 -17.91 -8.75
CA SER A 395 2.94 -16.54 -8.74
C SER A 395 3.01 -15.88 -7.35
N GLY A 396 2.87 -14.54 -7.23
CA GLY A 396 2.87 -13.84 -5.94
C GLY A 396 3.50 -12.43 -5.89
N PHE A 397 3.93 -12.00 -4.69
CA PHE A 397 4.67 -10.73 -4.48
C PHE A 397 6.06 -10.91 -3.84
N LYS A 398 7.08 -10.20 -4.34
CA LYS A 398 8.41 -10.11 -3.74
C LYS A 398 8.85 -8.66 -3.64
N SER A 399 9.26 -8.27 -2.45
CA SER A 399 9.78 -6.94 -2.15
C SER A 399 11.31 -6.94 -2.15
N LYS A 400 11.92 -5.76 -1.95
CA LYS A 400 13.35 -5.60 -1.74
C LYS A 400 13.58 -4.65 -0.57
N THR A 401 14.47 -4.98 0.34
CA THR A 401 14.87 -4.09 1.44
C THR A 401 15.47 -2.80 0.89
N TYR A 402 15.08 -1.66 1.44
CA TYR A 402 15.62 -0.36 1.06
C TYR A 402 17.13 -0.33 1.28
N ARG A 403 17.90 0.02 0.23
CA ARG A 403 19.37 0.02 0.21
C ARG A 403 19.98 -1.31 0.69
N GLY A 404 19.30 -2.42 0.43
CA GLY A 404 19.74 -3.76 0.84
C GLY A 404 19.38 -4.86 -0.17
N SER A 405 19.82 -6.08 0.12
CA SER A 405 19.61 -7.27 -0.73
C SER A 405 18.57 -8.26 -0.19
N LYS A 406 18.08 -8.04 1.03
CA LYS A 406 17.03 -8.88 1.65
C LYS A 406 15.65 -8.58 1.03
N TYR A 407 14.67 -9.42 1.34
CA TYR A 407 13.32 -9.32 0.79
C TYR A 407 12.26 -9.95 1.70
N ASN A 408 11.01 -9.55 1.50
CA ASN A 408 9.82 -10.30 1.92
C ASN A 408 9.12 -10.85 0.68
N GLU A 409 8.51 -12.02 0.80
CA GLU A 409 7.92 -12.72 -0.33
C GLU A 409 6.67 -13.52 0.06
N LEU A 410 5.66 -13.46 -0.79
CA LEU A 410 4.51 -14.35 -0.81
C LEU A 410 4.56 -15.12 -2.13
N VAL A 411 4.60 -16.45 -2.06
CA VAL A 411 4.68 -17.35 -3.22
C VAL A 411 3.49 -18.30 -3.21
N PHE A 412 2.83 -18.43 -4.34
CA PHE A 412 1.93 -19.51 -4.72
C PHE A 412 2.67 -20.40 -5.73
N ASP A 413 2.71 -21.71 -5.49
CA ASP A 413 3.26 -22.72 -6.40
C ASP A 413 2.10 -23.58 -6.88
N ASP A 414 1.77 -23.49 -8.16
CA ASP A 414 0.65 -24.16 -8.82
C ASP A 414 1.12 -25.44 -9.54
N ALA A 415 2.27 -26.00 -9.14
CA ALA A 415 2.70 -27.31 -9.62
C ALA A 415 1.67 -28.38 -9.24
N THR A 416 1.16 -29.10 -10.25
CA THR A 416 0.14 -30.14 -10.10
C THR A 416 0.50 -31.16 -9.03
N ASP A 417 -0.43 -31.42 -8.10
CA ASP A 417 -0.29 -32.34 -6.96
C ASP A 417 0.83 -31.96 -5.97
N GLN A 418 1.37 -30.74 -6.09
CA GLN A 418 2.46 -30.20 -5.28
C GLN A 418 2.20 -28.74 -4.90
N GLU A 419 0.92 -28.39 -4.74
CA GLU A 419 0.48 -27.03 -4.50
C GLU A 419 1.02 -26.53 -3.14
N ARG A 420 1.45 -25.26 -3.13
CA ARG A 420 2.08 -24.67 -1.95
C ARG A 420 1.84 -23.18 -1.86
N VAL A 421 1.72 -22.71 -0.62
CA VAL A 421 1.82 -21.29 -0.29
C VAL A 421 2.98 -21.06 0.68
N ARG A 422 3.81 -20.04 0.42
CA ARG A 422 4.89 -19.62 1.30
C ARG A 422 4.82 -18.12 1.57
N LEU A 423 4.75 -17.76 2.84
CA LEU A 423 5.02 -16.40 3.32
C LEU A 423 6.40 -16.37 3.97
N ASN A 424 7.30 -15.54 3.46
CA ASN A 424 8.70 -15.50 3.85
C ASN A 424 9.16 -14.07 4.18
N SER A 425 9.88 -13.94 5.28
CA SER A 425 10.79 -12.84 5.53
C SER A 425 12.22 -13.35 5.51
N GLU A 426 13.07 -12.73 4.71
CA GLU A 426 14.50 -13.05 4.68
C GLU A 426 15.21 -12.69 6.00
N ALA A 427 14.58 -11.86 6.84
CA ALA A 427 15.06 -11.61 8.19
C ALA A 427 14.85 -12.86 9.07
N GLU A 428 15.95 -13.40 9.61
CA GLU A 428 15.97 -14.56 10.51
C GLU A 428 15.25 -15.79 9.95
N LYS A 429 15.15 -15.91 8.61
CA LYS A 429 14.47 -17.02 7.91
C LYS A 429 13.10 -17.34 8.49
N SER A 430 12.32 -16.30 8.76
CA SER A 430 10.99 -16.42 9.38
C SER A 430 9.93 -16.72 8.32
N GLN A 431 9.29 -17.89 8.43
CA GLN A 431 8.45 -18.45 7.36
C GLN A 431 7.20 -19.14 7.90
N LEU A 432 6.10 -18.96 7.17
CA LEU A 432 4.93 -19.85 7.19
C LEU A 432 4.87 -20.59 5.86
N ASN A 433 5.00 -21.91 5.90
CA ASN A 433 4.89 -22.76 4.72
C ASN A 433 3.64 -23.65 4.84
N LEU A 434 2.86 -23.77 3.76
CA LEU A 434 1.60 -24.52 3.70
C LEU A 434 1.58 -25.41 2.45
N GLY A 435 1.07 -26.64 2.57
CA GLY A 435 0.93 -27.59 1.44
C GLY A 435 2.18 -28.44 1.24
N TYR A 436 2.72 -28.46 0.01
CA TYR A 436 3.86 -29.29 -0.38
C TYR A 436 5.21 -28.60 -0.09
N LEU A 437 5.89 -28.98 0.99
CA LEU A 437 7.10 -28.30 1.47
C LEU A 437 8.33 -28.74 0.67
N ILE A 438 9.02 -27.79 0.05
CA ILE A 438 10.26 -28.01 -0.72
C ILE A 438 11.29 -26.91 -0.40
N HIS A 439 12.57 -27.19 -0.63
CA HIS A 439 13.56 -26.13 -0.77
C HIS A 439 13.25 -25.29 -2.03
N GLN A 440 13.43 -23.97 -1.97
CA GLN A 440 13.32 -23.10 -3.15
C GLN A 440 14.41 -22.04 -3.12
N THR A 441 15.10 -21.87 -4.26
CA THR A 441 16.04 -20.78 -4.50
C THR A 441 15.68 -20.10 -5.81
N GLY A 442 15.20 -18.85 -5.75
CA GLY A 442 14.66 -18.15 -6.94
C GLY A 442 13.55 -18.97 -7.61
N ASN A 443 13.69 -19.22 -8.91
CA ASN A 443 12.79 -20.09 -9.69
C ASN A 443 12.99 -21.59 -9.50
N THR A 444 14.06 -22.00 -8.80
CA THR A 444 14.44 -23.42 -8.71
C THR A 444 13.69 -24.10 -7.57
N ARG A 445 12.89 -25.12 -7.94
CA ARG A 445 12.28 -26.07 -7.00
C ARG A 445 13.34 -27.11 -6.60
N GLY A 446 13.57 -27.23 -5.29
CA GLY A 446 14.59 -28.11 -4.70
C GLY A 446 13.98 -29.36 -4.06
N ALA A 447 14.73 -29.98 -3.15
CA ALA A 447 14.33 -31.24 -2.53
C ALA A 447 13.06 -31.12 -1.67
N PHE A 448 12.28 -32.19 -1.65
CA PHE A 448 11.10 -32.38 -0.80
C PHE A 448 11.48 -32.39 0.67
N ARG A 449 10.71 -31.66 1.48
CA ARG A 449 10.90 -31.51 2.93
C ARG A 449 9.75 -32.12 3.75
N GLY A 450 8.56 -32.23 3.17
CA GLY A 450 7.36 -32.74 3.85
C GLY A 450 6.06 -32.19 3.28
N THR A 451 4.93 -32.56 3.87
CA THR A 451 3.60 -32.02 3.55
C THR A 451 2.92 -31.50 4.82
N GLY A 452 1.99 -30.55 4.68
CA GLY A 452 1.23 -29.98 5.80
C GLY A 452 1.58 -28.52 6.03
N PHE A 453 1.94 -28.14 7.25
CA PHE A 453 2.35 -26.78 7.59
C PHE A 453 3.69 -26.76 8.36
N GLU A 454 4.46 -25.70 8.18
CA GLU A 454 5.67 -25.43 8.95
C GLU A 454 5.69 -23.96 9.35
N LEU A 455 5.83 -23.69 10.65
CA LEU A 455 6.22 -22.39 11.18
C LEU A 455 7.69 -22.46 11.59
N ARG A 456 8.53 -21.64 10.96
CA ARG A 456 10.00 -21.66 11.15
C ARG A 456 10.54 -20.25 11.39
N THR A 457 11.56 -20.15 12.25
CA THR A 457 12.42 -18.98 12.38
C THR A 457 13.79 -19.42 12.92
N ASP A 458 14.87 -18.73 12.54
CA ASP A 458 16.20 -18.89 13.13
C ASP A 458 16.38 -18.00 14.38
N ALA A 459 15.37 -17.20 14.75
CA ALA A 459 15.35 -16.35 15.95
C ALA A 459 14.34 -16.86 17.00
N TYR A 460 13.68 -15.97 17.73
CA TYR A 460 12.72 -16.32 18.77
C TYR A 460 11.34 -16.67 18.21
N GLY A 461 10.72 -17.74 18.71
CA GLY A 461 9.36 -18.14 18.37
C GLY A 461 8.43 -18.11 19.58
N ALA A 462 7.18 -17.72 19.37
CA ALA A 462 6.13 -17.79 20.40
C ALA A 462 4.77 -18.14 19.76
N ILE A 463 4.06 -19.10 20.35
CA ILE A 463 2.65 -19.39 20.06
C ILE A 463 1.86 -18.99 21.31
N ARG A 464 0.94 -18.04 21.19
CA ARG A 464 0.17 -17.50 22.32
C ARG A 464 -1.30 -17.47 21.98
N ALA A 465 -2.13 -17.97 22.89
CA ALA A 465 -3.58 -17.89 22.80
C ALA A 465 -4.15 -17.57 24.19
N ASN A 466 -4.66 -16.34 24.35
CA ASN A 466 -5.09 -15.80 25.65
C ASN A 466 -6.32 -16.52 26.24
N GLN A 467 -7.06 -17.26 25.42
CA GLN A 467 -8.25 -18.01 25.81
C GLN A 467 -8.01 -19.53 25.88
N GLY A 468 -6.75 -19.97 25.75
CA GLY A 468 -6.35 -21.39 25.76
C GLY A 468 -5.73 -21.85 24.45
N LEU A 469 -4.92 -22.91 24.51
CA LEU A 469 -4.19 -23.50 23.37
C LEU A 469 -4.40 -25.02 23.36
N TYR A 470 -4.84 -25.56 22.23
CA TYR A 470 -5.01 -27.00 22.02
C TYR A 470 -3.99 -27.52 20.99
N LEU A 471 -3.12 -28.43 21.42
CA LEU A 471 -2.14 -29.12 20.58
C LEU A 471 -2.57 -30.59 20.45
N THR A 472 -2.98 -31.00 19.25
CA THR A 472 -3.61 -32.31 19.06
C THR A 472 -3.17 -33.02 17.79
N SER A 473 -3.14 -34.35 17.86
CA SER A 473 -3.01 -35.22 16.68
C SER A 473 -4.29 -36.04 16.43
N TRP A 474 -5.41 -35.67 17.05
CA TRP A 474 -6.73 -36.17 16.69
C TRP A 474 -7.13 -35.61 15.32
N GLY A 475 -7.35 -36.50 14.35
CA GLY A 475 -7.58 -36.09 12.96
C GLY A 475 -9.00 -35.56 12.71
N GLN A 476 -9.07 -34.47 11.94
CA GLN A 476 -10.29 -33.96 11.32
C GLN A 476 -10.04 -33.83 9.80
N LEU A 477 -10.26 -34.94 9.08
CA LEU A 477 -9.95 -35.02 7.65
C LEU A 477 -10.75 -33.98 6.86
N GLY A 478 -10.09 -33.24 5.97
CA GLY A 478 -10.74 -32.20 5.18
C GLY A 478 -11.26 -31.01 6.00
N ALA A 479 -10.69 -30.77 7.19
CA ALA A 479 -11.18 -29.77 8.15
C ALA A 479 -12.67 -29.95 8.52
N SER A 480 -13.12 -31.20 8.57
CA SER A 480 -14.47 -31.53 9.03
C SER A 480 -14.57 -31.39 10.56
N GLY A 481 -15.29 -30.37 11.05
CA GLY A 481 -15.54 -30.16 12.48
C GLY A 481 -15.16 -28.76 12.96
N ASP A 482 -15.27 -28.54 14.27
CA ASP A 482 -14.90 -27.28 14.91
C ASP A 482 -13.38 -27.19 15.11
N GLN A 483 -12.81 -25.99 14.92
CA GLN A 483 -11.38 -25.71 15.14
C GLN A 483 -10.88 -26.19 16.52
N LEU A 484 -11.72 -26.08 17.55
CA LEU A 484 -11.45 -26.47 18.93
C LEU A 484 -12.34 -27.64 19.36
N ASP A 485 -12.42 -28.71 18.58
CA ASP A 485 -13.09 -29.94 19.04
C ASP A 485 -12.31 -30.60 20.20
N LEU A 486 -12.77 -30.32 21.42
CA LEU A 486 -12.20 -30.84 22.66
C LEU A 486 -12.85 -32.16 23.11
N THR A 487 -13.81 -32.71 22.33
CA THR A 487 -14.55 -33.92 22.71
C THR A 487 -13.64 -35.09 23.09
N PRO A 488 -12.60 -35.44 22.31
CA PRO A 488 -11.71 -36.54 22.69
C PRO A 488 -10.88 -36.24 23.93
N ALA A 489 -10.40 -35.00 24.08
CA ALA A 489 -9.62 -34.58 25.24
C ALA A 489 -10.46 -34.59 26.53
N LYS A 490 -11.71 -34.14 26.45
CA LYS A 490 -12.66 -34.16 27.57
C LYS A 490 -12.94 -35.58 28.04
N GLN A 491 -13.20 -36.51 27.12
CA GLN A 491 -13.42 -37.93 27.46
C GLN A 491 -12.23 -38.54 28.22
N GLN A 492 -11.01 -38.16 27.85
CA GLN A 492 -9.79 -38.60 28.57
C GLN A 492 -9.70 -37.98 29.97
N LEU A 493 -10.04 -36.69 30.14
CA LEU A 493 -10.10 -36.03 31.44
C LEU A 493 -11.15 -36.67 32.36
N ASP A 494 -12.34 -36.95 31.84
CA ASP A 494 -13.44 -37.60 32.57
C ASP A 494 -13.03 -38.99 33.07
N SER A 495 -12.37 -39.78 32.21
CA SER A 495 -11.85 -41.12 32.56
C SER A 495 -10.78 -41.05 33.64
N ALA A 496 -9.85 -40.09 33.54
CA ALA A 496 -8.80 -39.88 34.53
C ALA A 496 -9.36 -39.42 35.89
N TYR A 497 -10.40 -38.59 35.87
CA TYR A 497 -11.13 -38.18 37.07
C TYR A 497 -11.80 -39.39 37.75
N GLN A 498 -12.56 -40.20 37.01
CA GLN A 498 -13.25 -41.37 37.55
C GLN A 498 -12.28 -42.36 38.22
N LEU A 499 -11.13 -42.62 37.59
CA LEU A 499 -10.09 -43.47 38.18
C LEU A 499 -9.55 -42.89 39.48
N SER A 500 -9.20 -41.60 39.48
CA SER A 500 -8.64 -40.91 40.64
C SER A 500 -9.64 -40.86 41.80
N ASP A 501 -10.93 -40.67 41.50
CA ASP A 501 -12.01 -40.63 42.49
C ASP A 501 -12.25 -42.00 43.13
N SER A 502 -12.30 -43.06 42.33
CA SER A 502 -12.45 -44.44 42.84
C SER A 502 -11.29 -44.87 43.75
N LEU A 503 -10.05 -44.57 43.35
CA LEU A 503 -8.87 -44.86 44.16
C LEU A 503 -8.82 -44.01 45.43
N SER A 504 -9.22 -42.73 45.35
CA SER A 504 -9.31 -41.84 46.51
C SER A 504 -10.34 -42.33 47.52
N GLN A 505 -11.51 -42.80 47.07
CA GLN A 505 -12.53 -43.35 47.95
C GLN A 505 -12.04 -44.64 48.62
N SER A 506 -11.41 -45.53 47.85
CA SER A 506 -10.84 -46.76 48.39
C SER A 506 -9.74 -46.49 49.41
N ALA A 507 -8.90 -45.46 49.21
CA ALA A 507 -7.91 -45.05 50.20
C ALA A 507 -8.59 -44.57 51.49
N ALA A 508 -9.58 -43.68 51.39
CA ALA A 508 -10.30 -43.15 52.54
C ALA A 508 -11.03 -44.24 53.35
N ASP A 509 -11.70 -45.18 52.68
CA ASP A 509 -12.41 -46.30 53.32
C ASP A 509 -11.45 -47.23 54.09
N HIS A 510 -10.16 -47.23 53.73
CA HIS A 510 -9.09 -48.00 54.38
C HIS A 510 -8.19 -47.15 55.28
N ASN A 511 -8.66 -45.97 55.73
CA ASN A 511 -7.93 -45.02 56.58
C ASN A 511 -6.59 -44.54 56.00
N ALA A 512 -6.45 -44.56 54.67
CA ALA A 512 -5.34 -43.93 53.96
C ALA A 512 -5.75 -42.56 53.40
N GLU A 513 -4.77 -41.75 53.02
CA GLU A 513 -5.00 -40.38 52.54
C GLU A 513 -5.80 -40.34 51.22
N ALA A 514 -6.80 -39.45 51.14
CA ALA A 514 -7.54 -39.19 49.90
C ALA A 514 -6.71 -38.36 48.89
N LEU A 515 -7.04 -38.46 47.61
CA LEU A 515 -6.41 -37.70 46.53
C LEU A 515 -7.15 -36.37 46.30
N ASP A 516 -6.84 -35.33 47.06
CA ASP A 516 -7.54 -34.03 46.98
C ASP A 516 -7.44 -33.35 45.60
N SER A 517 -6.34 -33.58 44.90
CA SER A 517 -6.07 -32.97 43.58
C SER A 517 -7.03 -33.40 42.46
N ARG A 518 -7.84 -34.46 42.67
CA ARG A 518 -8.86 -34.92 41.70
C ARG A 518 -9.91 -33.84 41.37
N THR A 519 -10.18 -32.92 42.30
CA THR A 519 -11.10 -31.81 42.07
C THR A 519 -10.62 -30.84 40.99
N HIS A 520 -9.31 -30.60 40.91
CA HIS A 520 -8.69 -29.79 39.85
C HIS A 520 -8.76 -30.48 38.48
N LEU A 521 -8.64 -31.80 38.46
CA LEU A 521 -8.81 -32.60 37.23
C LEU A 521 -10.25 -32.52 36.70
N LYS A 522 -11.25 -32.57 37.59
CA LYS A 522 -12.66 -32.37 37.23
C LYS A 522 -12.91 -31.00 36.60
N GLN A 523 -12.38 -29.94 37.23
CA GLN A 523 -12.52 -28.57 36.72
C GLN A 523 -11.95 -28.42 35.30
N ALA A 524 -10.81 -29.06 35.01
CA ALA A 524 -10.24 -29.04 33.66
C ALA A 524 -11.18 -29.66 32.61
N GLY A 525 -11.90 -30.72 32.95
CA GLY A 525 -12.93 -31.33 32.08
C GLY A 525 -14.15 -30.42 31.89
N GLU A 526 -14.62 -29.76 32.95
CA GLU A 526 -15.75 -28.82 32.90
C GLU A 526 -15.43 -27.54 32.12
N ASP A 527 -14.18 -27.09 32.16
CA ASP A 527 -13.68 -25.92 31.42
C ASP A 527 -13.45 -26.22 29.94
N ALA A 528 -13.28 -27.49 29.55
CA ALA A 528 -13.14 -27.93 28.17
C ALA A 528 -14.49 -28.11 27.44
N ASP A 529 -15.61 -27.77 28.09
CA ASP A 529 -16.97 -27.92 27.57
C ASP A 529 -17.73 -26.58 27.58
N ASP A 530 -17.48 -25.76 26.56
CA ASP A 530 -18.16 -24.50 26.33
C ASP A 530 -18.19 -24.10 24.85
N ARG A 531 -19.06 -23.17 24.48
CA ARG A 531 -19.16 -22.62 23.12
C ARG A 531 -19.13 -21.09 23.12
N TYR A 532 -18.70 -20.50 22.01
CA TYR A 532 -18.71 -19.06 21.75
C TYR A 532 -19.19 -18.77 20.35
N GLY A 533 -19.84 -17.62 20.17
CA GLY A 533 -20.40 -17.21 18.88
C GLY A 533 -21.61 -16.31 19.02
N ASN A 534 -22.16 -15.90 17.90
CA ASN A 534 -23.33 -15.03 17.80
C ASN A 534 -24.51 -15.79 17.17
N SER A 535 -25.15 -16.66 17.96
CA SER A 535 -26.30 -17.46 17.54
C SER A 535 -27.64 -16.70 17.56
N GLU A 536 -27.64 -15.36 17.38
CA GLU A 536 -28.89 -14.62 17.23
C GLU A 536 -29.70 -15.19 16.06
N GLN A 537 -30.76 -15.92 16.41
CA GLN A 537 -31.63 -16.66 15.51
C GLN A 537 -32.34 -15.68 14.56
N ILE A 538 -31.86 -15.57 13.32
CA ILE A 538 -32.72 -15.10 12.22
C ILE A 538 -33.36 -16.34 11.62
N ALA A 539 -34.56 -16.67 12.09
CA ALA A 539 -35.38 -17.78 11.59
C ALA A 539 -35.93 -17.55 10.16
N ASP A 540 -35.52 -16.50 9.43
CA ASP A 540 -36.18 -16.09 8.18
C ASP A 540 -35.26 -15.51 7.08
N ALA A 541 -33.95 -15.71 7.13
CA ALA A 541 -33.06 -15.26 6.06
C ALA A 541 -33.16 -16.18 4.83
N LYS A 542 -34.04 -15.85 3.89
CA LYS A 542 -34.14 -16.53 2.58
C LYS A 542 -32.81 -16.43 1.83
N GLN A 543 -32.18 -17.57 1.56
CA GLN A 543 -30.91 -17.71 0.85
C GLN A 543 -31.04 -17.54 -0.69
N ASP A 544 -31.99 -16.73 -1.14
CA ASP A 544 -32.35 -16.65 -2.57
C ASP A 544 -31.49 -15.61 -3.33
N ASN A 545 -30.58 -14.90 -2.65
CA ASN A 545 -29.67 -13.95 -3.27
C ASN A 545 -28.31 -13.84 -2.52
N ALA A 546 -27.32 -13.24 -3.19
CA ALA A 546 -25.95 -13.08 -2.67
C ALA A 546 -25.89 -12.30 -1.34
N ARG A 547 -26.82 -11.36 -1.10
CA ARG A 547 -26.91 -10.64 0.19
C ARG A 547 -27.40 -11.56 1.31
N GLY A 548 -28.45 -12.34 1.09
CA GLY A 548 -28.97 -13.31 2.07
C GLY A 548 -27.98 -14.44 2.40
N ALA A 549 -27.18 -14.88 1.42
CA ALA A 549 -26.08 -15.82 1.64
C ALA A 549 -24.90 -15.20 2.42
N THR A 550 -24.61 -13.92 2.22
CA THR A 550 -23.55 -13.19 2.95
C THR A 550 -24.00 -12.81 4.37
N ASP A 551 -25.27 -12.47 4.56
CA ASP A 551 -25.83 -12.07 5.87
C ASP A 551 -25.97 -13.24 6.85
N SER A 552 -26.05 -14.47 6.33
CA SER A 552 -26.07 -15.72 7.12
C SER A 552 -24.71 -16.41 7.22
N GLY A 553 -23.78 -16.14 6.31
CA GLY A 553 -22.42 -16.68 6.34
C GLY A 553 -21.58 -16.09 7.48
N GLY A 554 -20.95 -16.96 8.29
CA GLY A 554 -20.08 -16.55 9.39
C GLY A 554 -20.78 -16.32 10.74
N ARG A 555 -22.08 -16.64 10.87
CA ARG A 555 -22.80 -16.69 12.15
C ARG A 555 -22.94 -18.13 12.62
N GLY A 556 -22.65 -18.39 13.89
CA GLY A 556 -22.68 -19.73 14.47
C GLY A 556 -21.94 -19.80 15.81
N GLU A 557 -22.00 -20.95 16.47
CA GLU A 557 -21.24 -21.22 17.69
C GLU A 557 -20.14 -22.24 17.42
N ALA A 558 -18.94 -22.00 17.94
CA ALA A 558 -17.81 -22.92 17.93
C ALA A 558 -17.41 -23.27 19.37
N ALA A 559 -16.79 -24.43 19.57
CA ALA A 559 -16.25 -24.82 20.88
C ALA A 559 -15.15 -23.85 21.38
N ARG A 560 -15.08 -23.63 22.70
CA ARG A 560 -14.00 -22.90 23.40
C ARG A 560 -13.68 -23.52 24.76
N MET A 561 -12.60 -23.05 25.38
CA MET A 561 -12.28 -23.30 26.78
C MET A 561 -12.81 -22.16 27.66
N LYS A 562 -13.34 -22.47 28.86
CA LYS A 562 -13.79 -21.48 29.86
C LYS A 562 -12.63 -20.75 30.54
N ALA A 563 -11.49 -21.43 30.65
CA ALA A 563 -10.25 -20.92 31.24
C ALA A 563 -9.06 -21.19 30.29
N PRO A 564 -7.95 -20.44 30.40
CA PRO A 564 -6.84 -20.51 29.46
C PRO A 564 -5.97 -21.76 29.68
N TRP A 565 -6.47 -22.93 29.29
CA TRP A 565 -5.77 -24.19 29.39
C TRP A 565 -4.79 -24.40 28.23
N LEU A 566 -3.66 -25.05 28.51
CA LEU A 566 -2.85 -25.72 27.49
C LEU A 566 -3.21 -27.21 27.49
N HIS A 567 -4.00 -27.64 26.52
CA HIS A 567 -4.34 -29.05 26.34
C HIS A 567 -3.43 -29.69 25.28
N MET A 568 -2.78 -30.79 25.65
CA MET A 568 -2.04 -31.63 24.73
C MET A 568 -2.73 -32.99 24.68
N ALA A 569 -3.24 -33.41 23.52
CA ALA A 569 -3.95 -34.68 23.37
C ALA A 569 -3.50 -35.45 22.13
N SER A 570 -3.34 -36.76 22.27
CA SER A 570 -3.00 -37.64 21.16
C SER A 570 -3.68 -39.00 21.36
N PRO A 571 -4.22 -39.63 20.30
CA PRO A 571 -4.72 -40.99 20.38
C PRO A 571 -3.61 -42.05 20.54
N ALA A 572 -2.35 -41.73 20.20
CA ALA A 572 -1.24 -42.69 20.24
C ALA A 572 -0.32 -42.49 21.45
N GLY A 573 0.02 -41.25 21.78
CA GLY A 573 0.88 -40.95 22.93
C GLY A 573 1.51 -39.56 22.87
N ILE A 574 2.05 -39.12 24.00
CA ILE A 574 2.79 -37.86 24.13
C ILE A 574 4.16 -38.19 24.73
N THR A 575 5.24 -37.67 24.13
CA THR A 575 6.61 -37.91 24.59
C THR A 575 7.32 -36.59 24.89
N LEU A 576 8.02 -36.54 26.02
CA LEU A 576 8.91 -35.44 26.41
C LEU A 576 10.32 -36.01 26.55
N SER A 577 11.30 -35.43 25.85
CA SER A 577 12.69 -35.89 25.89
C SER A 577 13.65 -34.71 25.82
N THR A 578 14.77 -34.82 26.53
CA THR A 578 15.86 -33.84 26.54
C THR A 578 17.15 -34.57 26.91
N PRO A 579 18.31 -34.21 26.32
CA PRO A 579 19.59 -34.77 26.71
C PRO A 579 20.07 -34.28 28.09
N GLU A 580 19.46 -33.21 28.60
CA GLU A 580 19.82 -32.53 29.85
C GLU A 580 18.71 -32.75 30.89
N SER A 581 18.05 -31.69 31.33
CA SER A 581 17.10 -31.71 32.45
C SER A 581 15.66 -31.38 32.02
N THR A 582 14.70 -32.15 32.54
CA THR A 582 13.28 -31.79 32.55
C THR A 582 12.92 -31.28 33.94
N HIS A 583 12.28 -30.10 34.02
CA HIS A 583 11.79 -29.54 35.28
C HIS A 583 10.26 -29.44 35.26
N LEU A 584 9.61 -29.97 36.29
CA LEU A 584 8.18 -29.83 36.54
C LEU A 584 8.01 -29.11 37.89
N ALA A 585 7.41 -27.92 37.88
CA ALA A 585 7.18 -27.12 39.07
C ALA A 585 5.75 -26.56 39.04
N GLN A 586 5.03 -26.67 40.15
CA GLN A 586 3.64 -26.26 40.27
C GLN A 586 3.43 -25.49 41.57
N GLY A 587 2.55 -24.47 41.54
CA GLY A 587 2.21 -23.69 42.73
C GLY A 587 1.12 -24.30 43.61
N ARG A 588 0.43 -25.36 43.14
CA ARG A 588 -0.70 -25.97 43.85
C ARG A 588 -0.62 -27.50 43.92
N SER A 589 -0.75 -28.20 42.79
CA SER A 589 -0.72 -29.67 42.77
C SER A 589 -0.16 -30.21 41.46
N LEU A 590 0.44 -31.40 41.54
CA LEU A 590 0.80 -32.25 40.40
C LEU A 590 0.03 -33.57 40.56
N SER A 591 -0.79 -33.91 39.56
CA SER A 591 -1.52 -35.18 39.52
C SER A 591 -1.00 -36.02 38.36
N VAL A 592 -0.65 -37.27 38.65
CA VAL A 592 -0.26 -38.25 37.64
C VAL A 592 -1.18 -39.45 37.79
N SER A 593 -1.99 -39.72 36.78
CA SER A 593 -2.88 -40.87 36.71
C SER A 593 -2.60 -41.67 35.44
N SER A 594 -2.66 -42.99 35.56
CA SER A 594 -2.53 -43.93 34.45
C SER A 594 -3.60 -45.01 34.63
N GLY A 595 -4.31 -45.35 33.57
CA GLY A 595 -5.30 -46.44 33.60
C GLY A 595 -4.67 -47.82 33.85
N GLU A 596 -3.36 -47.94 33.61
CA GLU A 596 -2.58 -49.15 33.79
C GLU A 596 -1.39 -48.84 34.72
N ASP A 597 -0.18 -48.75 34.16
CA ASP A 597 1.05 -48.66 34.94
C ASP A 597 1.63 -47.24 35.01
N VAL A 598 2.33 -46.95 36.11
CA VAL A 598 3.28 -45.83 36.21
C VAL A 598 4.66 -46.42 36.49
N ASN A 599 5.59 -46.24 35.55
CA ASN A 599 6.96 -46.76 35.65
C ASN A 599 7.95 -45.61 35.95
N VAL A 600 8.70 -45.72 37.05
CA VAL A 600 9.75 -44.76 37.41
C VAL A 600 11.09 -45.49 37.49
N ALA A 601 12.00 -45.16 36.58
CA ALA A 601 13.34 -45.72 36.53
C ALA A 601 14.39 -44.61 36.60
N THR A 602 15.40 -44.75 37.47
CA THR A 602 16.49 -43.78 37.62
C THR A 602 17.84 -44.48 37.59
N GLY A 603 18.82 -43.87 36.92
CA GLY A 603 20.16 -44.47 36.76
C GLY A 603 21.10 -44.27 37.95
N LYS A 604 20.82 -43.31 38.83
CA LYS A 604 21.65 -42.99 40.01
C LYS A 604 20.85 -43.02 41.30
N SER A 605 19.90 -42.11 41.46
CA SER A 605 19.15 -41.94 42.70
C SER A 605 17.76 -41.40 42.44
N LEU A 606 16.78 -41.93 43.17
CA LEU A 606 15.47 -41.32 43.38
C LEU A 606 15.44 -40.74 44.78
N VAL A 607 15.30 -39.41 44.89
CA VAL A 607 15.25 -38.70 46.18
C VAL A 607 13.91 -37.99 46.28
N ALA A 608 13.17 -38.23 47.36
CA ALA A 608 11.92 -37.56 47.67
C ALA A 608 12.06 -36.86 49.04
N SER A 609 11.72 -35.58 49.10
CA SER A 609 11.74 -34.78 50.33
C SER A 609 10.37 -34.13 50.48
N ILE A 610 9.66 -34.47 51.56
CA ILE A 610 8.28 -34.07 51.78
C ILE A 610 8.20 -33.35 53.13
N SER A 611 7.54 -32.19 53.17
CA SER A 611 7.44 -31.35 54.37
C SER A 611 6.37 -31.81 55.35
N GLU A 612 5.27 -32.38 54.84
CA GLU A 612 4.10 -32.71 55.64
C GLU A 612 3.89 -34.22 55.74
N LYS A 613 3.54 -34.90 54.63
CA LYS A 613 3.16 -36.33 54.67
C LYS A 613 3.49 -37.09 53.39
N LEU A 614 3.99 -38.31 53.55
CA LEU A 614 4.08 -39.32 52.49
C LEU A 614 3.05 -40.42 52.76
N SER A 615 2.07 -40.58 51.87
CA SER A 615 1.06 -41.65 51.93
C SER A 615 1.20 -42.57 50.72
N LEU A 616 1.34 -43.88 50.98
CA LEU A 616 1.36 -44.93 49.96
C LEU A 616 0.23 -45.91 50.23
N PHE A 617 -0.63 -46.13 49.25
CA PHE A 617 -1.79 -47.02 49.36
C PHE A 617 -1.82 -48.00 48.18
N VAL A 618 -2.04 -49.29 48.48
CA VAL A 618 -2.23 -50.35 47.48
C VAL A 618 -3.47 -51.15 47.85
N TYR A 619 -4.48 -51.15 46.99
CA TYR A 619 -5.78 -51.75 47.28
C TYR A 619 -5.78 -53.30 47.21
N ARG A 620 -5.07 -53.91 46.23
CA ARG A 620 -5.19 -55.36 45.95
C ARG A 620 -3.93 -56.19 46.19
N ALA A 621 -2.81 -55.84 45.55
CA ALA A 621 -1.66 -56.76 45.41
C ALA A 621 -0.60 -56.65 46.52
N GLY A 622 -0.71 -55.65 47.42
CA GLY A 622 0.25 -55.38 48.50
C GLY A 622 1.49 -54.58 48.08
N MET A 623 2.31 -54.19 49.06
CA MET A 623 3.54 -53.40 48.87
C MET A 623 4.79 -54.26 49.11
N LYS A 624 5.89 -53.96 48.41
CA LYS A 624 7.18 -54.62 48.58
C LYS A 624 8.32 -53.60 48.52
N LEU A 625 9.26 -53.69 49.47
CA LEU A 625 10.47 -52.88 49.53
C LEU A 625 11.69 -53.81 49.54
N PHE A 626 12.53 -53.73 48.51
CA PHE A 626 13.71 -54.59 48.35
C PHE A 626 14.97 -53.75 48.15
N ALA A 627 16.05 -54.10 48.87
CA ALA A 627 17.40 -53.66 48.56
C ALA A 627 18.23 -54.90 48.19
N ALA A 628 18.71 -54.98 46.95
CA ALA A 628 19.53 -56.11 46.51
C ALA A 628 20.91 -56.14 47.21
N ARG A 629 21.43 -54.96 47.56
CA ARG A 629 22.64 -54.74 48.37
C ARG A 629 22.43 -53.48 49.20
N GLY A 630 22.99 -53.44 50.41
CA GLY A 630 22.84 -52.32 51.34
C GLY A 630 21.64 -52.46 52.29
N LYS A 631 21.49 -51.49 53.21
CA LYS A 631 20.46 -51.50 54.24
C LYS A 631 19.12 -50.93 53.75
N VAL A 632 18.02 -51.51 54.19
CA VAL A 632 16.71 -50.82 54.24
C VAL A 632 16.59 -50.25 55.63
N GLU A 633 16.48 -48.92 55.75
CA GLU A 633 16.39 -48.21 57.02
C GLU A 633 15.09 -47.43 57.07
N VAL A 634 14.32 -47.63 58.14
CA VAL A 634 13.10 -46.90 58.45
C VAL A 634 13.28 -46.34 59.84
N GLN A 635 13.08 -45.03 60.02
CA GLN A 635 13.33 -44.35 61.29
C GLN A 635 12.28 -43.25 61.49
N ALA A 636 11.71 -43.19 62.70
CA ALA A 636 10.98 -42.03 63.22
C ALA A 636 11.87 -41.34 64.28
N GLN A 637 12.07 -40.03 64.17
CA GLN A 637 12.98 -39.28 65.07
C GLN A 637 12.30 -38.69 66.32
N ASP A 638 10.99 -38.42 66.21
CA ASP A 638 10.17 -37.85 67.29
C ASP A 638 8.91 -38.69 67.53
N GLY A 639 8.14 -38.94 66.47
CA GLY A 639 6.89 -39.71 66.54
C GLY A 639 7.04 -41.24 66.69
N GLU A 640 5.91 -41.90 66.91
CA GLU A 640 5.80 -43.37 67.02
C GLU A 640 6.00 -44.07 65.67
N MET A 641 6.62 -45.26 65.70
CA MET A 641 6.60 -46.21 64.60
C MET A 641 5.69 -47.39 64.95
N ALA A 642 4.60 -47.58 64.19
CA ALA A 642 3.62 -48.64 64.41
C ALA A 642 3.60 -49.66 63.27
N PHE A 643 3.56 -50.96 63.61
CA PHE A 643 3.38 -52.07 62.67
C PHE A 643 2.16 -52.90 63.06
N THR A 644 1.10 -52.84 62.26
CA THR A 644 -0.18 -53.52 62.54
C THR A 644 -0.52 -54.49 61.41
N ALA A 645 -0.90 -55.73 61.76
CA ALA A 645 -1.37 -56.72 60.80
C ALA A 645 -2.48 -57.59 61.41
N GLU A 646 -3.56 -57.85 60.65
CA GLU A 646 -4.67 -58.72 61.09
C GLU A 646 -4.22 -60.18 61.28
N LYS A 647 -3.34 -60.67 60.39
CA LYS A 647 -2.88 -62.07 60.41
C LYS A 647 -1.66 -62.26 61.31
N GLY A 648 -0.56 -61.61 60.98
CA GLY A 648 0.68 -61.75 61.74
C GLY A 648 1.78 -60.83 61.25
N VAL A 649 2.68 -60.48 62.18
CA VAL A 649 3.93 -59.76 61.91
C VAL A 649 5.07 -60.75 62.08
N GLN A 650 5.89 -60.95 61.04
CA GLN A 650 7.05 -61.84 61.07
C GLN A 650 8.34 -61.02 60.95
N VAL A 651 9.20 -61.10 61.98
CA VAL A 651 10.56 -60.57 61.95
C VAL A 651 11.50 -61.77 61.93
N THR A 652 12.40 -61.84 60.96
CA THR A 652 13.30 -62.99 60.78
C THR A 652 14.69 -62.52 60.39
N SER A 653 15.70 -63.03 61.09
CA SER A 653 17.11 -62.93 60.68
C SER A 653 17.58 -64.35 60.36
N THR A 654 18.04 -64.59 59.13
CA THR A 654 18.40 -65.94 58.66
C THR A 654 19.77 -66.39 59.13
N GLU A 655 20.73 -65.46 59.20
CA GLU A 655 22.11 -65.74 59.63
C GLU A 655 22.53 -64.89 60.85
N GLY A 656 21.85 -63.76 61.08
CA GLY A 656 22.20 -62.80 62.12
C GLY A 656 21.35 -62.93 63.38
N ARG A 657 21.15 -61.78 64.05
CA ARG A 657 20.32 -61.65 65.26
C ARG A 657 19.18 -60.65 65.07
N ILE A 658 18.17 -60.75 65.92
CA ILE A 658 17.12 -59.75 66.09
C ILE A 658 17.39 -59.04 67.42
N GLU A 659 17.47 -57.71 67.41
CA GLU A 659 17.69 -56.89 68.61
C GLU A 659 16.47 -56.01 68.85
N VAL A 660 15.93 -56.07 70.08
CA VAL A 660 14.85 -55.20 70.55
C VAL A 660 15.33 -54.56 71.85
N GLN A 661 15.38 -53.23 71.88
CA GLN A 661 15.90 -52.45 72.99
C GLN A 661 14.98 -51.26 73.24
N ALA A 662 14.73 -50.94 74.50
CA ALA A 662 13.91 -49.79 74.90
C ALA A 662 14.38 -49.29 76.27
N GLU A 663 14.44 -47.96 76.45
CA GLU A 663 14.79 -47.33 77.73
C GLU A 663 13.68 -47.51 78.77
N ASN A 664 12.42 -47.33 78.36
CA ASN A 664 11.24 -47.38 79.23
C ASN A 664 10.55 -48.76 79.25
N GLY A 665 11.23 -49.80 78.76
CA GLY A 665 10.81 -51.19 78.89
C GLY A 665 10.22 -51.84 77.62
N ILE A 666 10.18 -53.18 77.64
CA ILE A 666 9.68 -54.05 76.57
C ILE A 666 8.54 -54.90 77.15
N LEU A 667 7.37 -54.90 76.51
CA LEU A 667 6.21 -55.70 76.90
C LEU A 667 5.82 -56.64 75.75
N LEU A 668 5.81 -57.94 76.03
CA LEU A 668 5.29 -58.98 75.14
C LEU A 668 4.04 -59.57 75.79
N GLN A 669 2.88 -59.44 75.16
CA GLN A 669 1.60 -59.87 75.74
C GLN A 669 0.80 -60.74 74.78
N SER A 670 0.12 -61.76 75.31
CA SER A 670 -0.83 -62.58 74.56
C SER A 670 -1.88 -63.20 75.49
N GLY A 671 -3.17 -63.02 75.19
CA GLY A 671 -4.26 -63.71 75.89
C GLY A 671 -4.30 -63.55 77.43
N GLY A 672 -3.73 -62.46 77.96
CA GLY A 672 -3.62 -62.20 79.41
C GLY A 672 -2.31 -62.65 80.06
N GLY A 673 -1.47 -63.45 79.38
CA GLY A 673 -0.09 -63.71 79.80
C GLY A 673 0.88 -62.66 79.24
N TYR A 674 1.96 -62.36 79.96
CA TYR A 674 2.97 -61.41 79.50
C TYR A 674 4.37 -61.69 80.01
N ILE A 675 5.34 -61.17 79.24
CA ILE A 675 6.74 -60.99 79.64
C ILE A 675 7.02 -59.48 79.57
N ARG A 676 7.37 -58.88 80.71
CA ARG A 676 7.73 -57.46 80.80
C ARG A 676 9.17 -57.31 81.25
N ILE A 677 9.93 -56.48 80.55
CA ILE A 677 11.30 -56.10 80.91
C ILE A 677 11.31 -54.60 81.15
N GLU A 678 11.49 -54.15 82.39
CA GLU A 678 11.41 -52.72 82.76
C GLU A 678 12.31 -52.41 83.96
N GLY A 679 13.08 -51.30 83.90
CA GLY A 679 13.99 -50.91 84.99
C GLY A 679 15.05 -51.96 85.34
N GLY A 680 15.38 -52.85 84.40
CA GLY A 680 16.30 -53.99 84.61
C GLY A 680 15.65 -55.25 85.20
N ASN A 681 14.35 -55.23 85.53
CA ASN A 681 13.60 -56.38 86.05
C ASN A 681 12.91 -57.16 84.92
N ILE A 682 12.75 -58.47 85.11
CA ILE A 682 12.00 -59.35 84.21
C ILE A 682 10.80 -59.92 84.98
N GLU A 683 9.59 -59.65 84.49
CA GLU A 683 8.35 -60.20 85.02
C GLU A 683 7.74 -61.18 84.03
N VAL A 684 7.44 -62.40 84.48
CA VAL A 684 6.81 -63.46 83.67
C VAL A 684 5.53 -63.90 84.37
N HIS A 685 4.38 -63.42 83.89
CA HIS A 685 3.08 -63.66 84.52
C HIS A 685 2.12 -64.32 83.54
N CYS A 686 1.32 -65.27 84.01
CA CYS A 686 0.26 -65.89 83.22
C CYS A 686 -0.97 -66.23 84.09
N PRO A 687 -2.20 -66.16 83.53
CA PRO A 687 -3.41 -66.54 84.27
C PRO A 687 -3.54 -68.05 84.49
N GLY A 688 -2.83 -68.87 83.71
CA GLY A 688 -2.73 -70.33 83.87
C GLY A 688 -1.38 -70.77 84.48
N ALA A 689 -0.92 -71.96 84.12
CA ALA A 689 0.38 -72.48 84.55
C ALA A 689 1.52 -71.95 83.66
N ALA A 690 2.62 -71.51 84.27
CA ALA A 690 3.89 -71.26 83.58
C ALA A 690 4.73 -72.55 83.56
N ASP A 691 4.94 -73.12 82.37
CA ASP A 691 5.70 -74.36 82.17
C ASP A 691 7.12 -74.05 81.69
N PHE A 692 8.12 -74.34 82.52
CA PHE A 692 9.54 -74.16 82.22
C PHE A 692 10.21 -75.53 82.10
N LYS A 693 10.64 -75.93 80.89
CA LYS A 693 11.24 -77.25 80.63
C LYS A 693 12.75 -77.18 80.47
N GLY A 694 13.49 -77.82 81.38
CA GLY A 694 14.95 -77.98 81.33
C GLY A 694 15.46 -79.00 82.38
N THR A 695 16.66 -79.56 82.19
CA THR A 695 17.29 -80.51 83.13
C THR A 695 17.95 -79.82 84.34
N GLN A 696 18.18 -78.50 84.29
CA GLN A 696 18.79 -77.71 85.37
C GLN A 696 18.31 -76.25 85.31
N HIS A 697 17.90 -75.69 86.44
CA HIS A 697 17.50 -74.27 86.56
C HIS A 697 18.37 -73.61 87.62
N ASN A 698 19.32 -72.78 87.19
CA ASN A 698 20.33 -72.17 88.05
C ASN A 698 20.11 -70.66 88.11
N PHE A 699 19.64 -70.16 89.26
CA PHE A 699 19.41 -68.72 89.48
C PHE A 699 20.67 -68.12 90.14
N GLY A 700 21.65 -67.72 89.33
CA GLY A 700 22.82 -66.98 89.80
C GLY A 700 22.49 -65.56 90.27
N GLY A 701 23.43 -64.89 90.95
CA GLY A 701 23.29 -63.50 91.39
C GLY A 701 23.14 -62.50 90.23
N PRO A 702 22.77 -61.22 90.52
CA PRO A 702 22.47 -60.24 89.48
C PRO A 702 23.68 -59.93 88.60
N THR A 703 23.44 -59.76 87.30
CA THR A 703 24.39 -59.25 86.31
C THR A 703 23.71 -58.15 85.51
N SER A 704 24.47 -57.27 84.88
CA SER A 704 23.92 -56.20 84.03
C SER A 704 24.67 -56.11 82.70
N LEU A 705 23.95 -55.66 81.69
CA LEU A 705 24.47 -55.34 80.37
C LEU A 705 24.06 -53.90 80.06
N GLN A 706 25.02 -52.98 80.03
CA GLN A 706 24.77 -51.61 79.56
C GLN A 706 25.08 -51.55 78.07
N VAL A 707 24.05 -51.26 77.27
CA VAL A 707 24.21 -50.94 75.85
C VAL A 707 23.94 -49.44 75.69
N PRO A 708 24.87 -48.65 75.14
CA PRO A 708 24.62 -47.25 74.86
C PRO A 708 23.58 -47.12 73.74
N PHE A 709 22.56 -46.28 73.94
CA PHE A 709 21.65 -45.88 72.87
C PHE A 709 22.31 -44.80 72.01
N ASP A 710 22.23 -44.95 70.68
CA ASP A 710 22.65 -43.88 69.77
C ASP A 710 21.76 -42.65 69.96
N ALA A 711 22.37 -41.48 70.11
CA ALA A 711 21.63 -40.24 70.25
C ALA A 711 20.92 -39.91 68.93
N LEU A 712 19.58 -39.96 68.94
CA LEU A 712 18.80 -39.40 67.85
C LEU A 712 19.08 -37.89 67.73
N PRO A 713 19.00 -37.30 66.52
CA PRO A 713 19.16 -35.86 66.35
C PRO A 713 18.12 -35.10 67.19
N ARG A 714 18.49 -34.64 68.39
CA ARG A 714 17.66 -33.76 69.23
C ARG A 714 17.99 -32.32 68.88
N GLU A 715 16.98 -31.46 68.73
CA GLU A 715 17.18 -30.03 68.47
C GLU A 715 17.87 -29.34 69.67
N PRO A 716 19.03 -28.69 69.50
CA PRO A 716 19.36 -27.52 70.28
C PRO A 716 18.86 -26.30 69.50
N LEU A 717 17.89 -25.58 70.06
CA LEU A 717 17.50 -24.26 69.56
C LEU A 717 18.75 -23.36 69.45
N CYS A 718 19.26 -23.16 68.23
CA CYS A 718 20.33 -22.20 67.97
C CYS A 718 19.74 -20.79 67.99
N TYR A 719 19.81 -20.13 69.15
CA TYR A 719 19.25 -18.79 69.35
C TYR A 719 19.83 -17.75 68.38
N SER A 720 21.12 -17.85 68.04
CA SER A 720 21.77 -16.99 67.04
C SER A 720 21.27 -17.25 65.62
N CYS A 721 20.99 -18.50 65.26
CA CYS A 721 20.45 -18.88 63.95
C CYS A 721 19.00 -18.40 63.78
N LEU A 722 18.21 -18.40 64.85
CA LEU A 722 16.85 -17.84 64.87
C LEU A 722 16.86 -16.32 64.64
N LEU A 723 17.80 -15.60 65.25
CA LEU A 723 17.97 -14.17 65.03
C LEU A 723 18.41 -13.86 63.60
N GLU A 724 19.36 -14.63 63.04
CA GLU A 724 19.81 -14.46 61.66
C GLU A 724 18.72 -14.82 60.62
N ALA A 725 17.92 -15.85 60.89
CA ALA A 725 16.79 -16.24 60.03
C ALA A 725 15.67 -15.20 60.08
N ALA A 726 15.42 -14.59 61.25
CA ALA A 726 14.47 -13.49 61.41
C ALA A 726 14.93 -12.21 60.70
N GLU A 727 16.23 -11.89 60.72
CA GLU A 727 16.79 -10.77 59.97
C GLU A 727 16.79 -11.00 58.44
N LYS A 728 16.88 -12.27 57.99
CA LYS A 728 16.95 -12.64 56.55
C LYS A 728 15.61 -13.09 55.94
N GLY A 729 14.52 -13.12 56.72
CA GLY A 729 13.20 -13.54 56.24
C GLY A 729 13.14 -14.98 55.71
N ALA A 730 14.00 -15.87 56.19
CA ALA A 730 14.13 -17.23 55.68
C ALA A 730 13.11 -18.20 56.33
N THR A 731 12.36 -18.94 55.51
CA THR A 731 11.34 -19.92 55.95
C THR A 731 11.91 -21.19 56.56
N TYR A 732 13.22 -21.42 56.43
CA TYR A 732 13.91 -22.58 56.99
C TYR A 732 15.24 -22.17 57.62
N LEU A 733 15.54 -22.73 58.79
CA LEU A 733 16.87 -22.70 59.40
C LEU A 733 17.79 -23.62 58.58
N ARG A 734 18.81 -23.04 57.92
CA ARG A 734 19.93 -23.85 57.39
C ARG A 734 20.76 -24.34 58.57
N ARG A 735 20.98 -25.66 58.63
CA ARG A 735 21.96 -26.26 59.55
C ARG A 735 23.37 -25.76 59.28
#